data_AF-D6GQU9-F1
#
_entry.id   AF-D6GQU9-F1
#
_cell.length_a   1.000
_cell.length_b   1.000
_cell.length_c   1.000
_cell.angle_alpha   90.00
_cell.angle_beta   90.00
_cell.angle_gamma   90.00
#
_symmetry.space_group_name_H-M   'P 1'
#
loop_
_entity.id
_entity.type
_entity.pdbx_description
1 polymer ?
#
loop_
_entity_poly.entity_id
_entity_poly.type
_entity_poly.pdbx_seq_one_letter_code
_entity_poly.pdbx_strand_id
1 'polypeptide(L)'
;MKIDKVLGMFLLIGVAVASVIAWERYGIESEFKAAQITADYTDFFNMVQDTDCDVVDYFKELKDGGIGSIALQEETIHAMEESPVYHISSKMKGMDLIVEGPHEELQFIKNGLEETLKESREIKFVNREELVISGMPKDYVYTNSNFVDSRGNKEAFGKTWGGLKLEMIGLGFSEQKIKQIEDAGMIPALRPIYSHEYQDAKKAIDRYFDTVSKLSPEYREKSNVIVFSGDEFLGYDESDYMYEKLKENGMYIGLVESNIKGKNLKAKGQNSLVKETHYQAIKVFTTWDYIQRRFDYEIPNHHNGEEIVNTYYRAMIDRNVRLIYLKPYLMPEGRYVTDPQVYKDTVTNLQKRLDRHHIVIGEQISPMKNWAVNPIKKIPVLVAIVAGFLLILQNVMSIRKRTLYLLLALGSTVAVIPFALGKGTGALEPIWALLGTIMVASLSGMYVLARGRLEFDKKQESRMMSGYLLGIRVLLFSVLMSVLGALFEVSILSNSQYMLDMITFKGVKISQLVPILTVGLVYMSYFGVGKIKEMGDHTLKFEDTLRLLNKNIKVWQILLLGILAIVGLIFMARSGNTSDVKPSTFELLMRNFMEHHFIARPRTKSIFLGFPTVILFIALAKQRRLESLYPILAIAIAIGQSNIQNTFSHIRTPLYLSIGRVSGEVVLSILTGGIFVWLFAKGIAFADKKKKSGERYV
;
A
#
# COMPACT_ATOMS: atom_id res chain seq x y z
N MET A 1 -1.12 36.81 -5.92
CA MET A 1 -0.40 35.90 -6.84
C MET A 1 -0.57 36.44 -8.25
N LYS A 2 0.54 36.67 -8.97
CA LYS A 2 0.50 37.02 -10.39
C LYS A 2 0.26 35.74 -11.20
N ILE A 3 -0.67 35.78 -12.15
CA ILE A 3 -0.97 34.63 -13.01
C ILE A 3 -0.84 35.10 -14.45
N ASP A 4 0.17 34.59 -15.16
CA ASP A 4 0.25 34.78 -16.61
C ASP A 4 -0.85 33.98 -17.31
N LYS A 5 -1.55 34.61 -18.26
CA LYS A 5 -2.72 34.01 -18.93
C LYS A 5 -2.34 32.75 -19.72
N VAL A 6 -1.15 32.71 -20.34
CA VAL A 6 -0.71 31.58 -21.14
C VAL A 6 -0.37 30.40 -20.23
N LEU A 7 0.38 30.64 -19.15
CA LEU A 7 0.70 29.59 -18.17
C LEU A 7 -0.56 29.04 -17.49
N GLY A 8 -1.49 29.92 -17.11
CA GLY A 8 -2.77 29.54 -16.54
C GLY A 8 -3.63 28.69 -17.48
N MET A 9 -3.63 29.01 -18.78
CA MET A 9 -4.33 28.23 -19.80
C MET A 9 -3.78 26.80 -19.90
N PHE A 10 -2.45 26.63 -19.95
CA PHE A 10 -1.85 25.29 -19.98
C PHE A 10 -2.16 24.47 -18.71
N LEU A 11 -2.17 25.11 -17.54
CA LEU A 11 -2.60 24.45 -16.30
C LEU A 11 -4.06 23.98 -16.38
N LEU A 12 -4.97 24.80 -16.89
CA LEU A 12 -6.39 24.43 -17.05
C LEU A 12 -6.57 23.28 -18.04
N ILE A 13 -5.86 23.30 -19.17
CA ILE A 13 -5.87 22.20 -20.15
C ILE A 13 -5.36 20.91 -19.50
N GLY A 14 -4.25 20.98 -18.76
CA GLY A 14 -3.72 19.83 -18.02
C GLY A 14 -4.72 19.26 -17.03
N VAL A 15 -5.42 20.12 -16.28
CA VAL A 15 -6.48 19.70 -15.33
C VAL A 15 -7.65 19.05 -16.05
N ALA A 16 -8.11 19.61 -17.16
CA ALA A 16 -9.20 19.03 -17.94
C ALA A 16 -8.84 17.62 -18.43
N VAL A 17 -7.66 17.45 -19.02
CA VAL A 17 -7.19 16.15 -19.53
C VAL A 17 -6.96 15.15 -18.41
N ALA A 18 -6.32 15.57 -17.31
CA ALA A 18 -6.11 14.72 -16.14
C ALA A 18 -7.43 14.27 -15.51
N SER A 19 -8.45 15.12 -15.51
CA SER A 19 -9.80 14.79 -15.01
C SER A 19 -10.50 13.75 -15.88
N VAL A 20 -10.37 13.83 -17.21
CA VAL A 20 -10.89 12.80 -18.13
C VAL A 20 -10.21 11.46 -17.87
N ILE A 21 -8.88 11.43 -17.74
CA ILE A 21 -8.13 10.20 -17.46
C ILE A 21 -8.52 9.62 -16.08
N ALA A 22 -8.72 10.47 -15.09
CA ALA A 22 -9.17 10.06 -13.77
C ALA A 22 -10.59 9.45 -13.81
N TRP A 23 -11.47 9.98 -14.66
CA TRP A 23 -12.79 9.41 -14.90
C TRP A 23 -12.74 8.04 -15.58
N GLU A 24 -11.90 7.89 -16.61
CA GLU A 24 -11.65 6.59 -17.27
C GLU A 24 -11.16 5.54 -16.27
N ARG A 25 -10.21 5.91 -15.40
CA ARG A 25 -9.72 5.06 -14.31
C ARG A 25 -10.83 4.69 -13.32
N TYR A 26 -11.65 5.66 -12.91
CA TYR A 26 -12.75 5.41 -11.97
C TYR A 26 -13.74 4.39 -12.52
N GLY A 27 -14.05 4.43 -13.82
CA GLY A 27 -14.89 3.41 -14.47
C GLY A 27 -14.35 2.00 -14.28
N ILE A 28 -13.05 1.80 -14.50
CA ILE A 28 -12.38 0.49 -14.33
C ILE A 28 -12.38 0.03 -12.87
N GLU A 29 -12.11 0.95 -11.93
CA GLU A 29 -12.15 0.65 -10.49
C GLU A 29 -13.56 0.34 -9.99
N SER A 30 -14.59 0.90 -10.63
CA SER A 30 -15.98 0.73 -10.22
C SER A 30 -16.54 -0.65 -10.54
N GLU A 31 -16.03 -1.31 -11.58
CA GLU A 31 -16.41 -2.68 -11.96
C GLU A 31 -15.76 -3.74 -11.06
N PHE A 32 -14.63 -3.41 -10.43
CA PHE A 32 -13.82 -4.36 -9.66
C PHE A 32 -14.32 -4.52 -8.22
N LYS A 33 -15.41 -5.29 -8.03
CA LYS A 33 -16.18 -5.33 -6.76
C LYS A 33 -16.38 -6.71 -6.13
N ALA A 34 -16.10 -7.79 -6.84
CA ALA A 34 -16.19 -9.13 -6.29
C ALA A 34 -14.92 -9.48 -5.48
N ALA A 35 -15.11 -10.00 -4.27
CA ALA A 35 -14.05 -10.49 -3.39
C ALA A 35 -14.34 -11.94 -2.96
N GLN A 36 -13.32 -12.64 -2.49
CA GLN A 36 -13.42 -14.01 -1.99
C GLN A 36 -12.51 -14.20 -0.76
N ILE A 37 -12.89 -15.13 0.09
CA ILE A 37 -12.08 -15.59 1.22
C ILE A 37 -11.84 -17.08 1.02
N THR A 38 -10.56 -17.47 1.00
CA THR A 38 -10.11 -18.86 0.86
C THR A 38 -9.38 -19.27 2.12
N ALA A 39 -9.84 -20.32 2.80
CA ALA A 39 -9.17 -20.88 3.97
C ALA A 39 -8.06 -21.88 3.57
N ASP A 40 -6.97 -21.93 4.33
CA ASP A 40 -5.87 -22.88 4.15
C ASP A 40 -6.28 -24.29 4.60
N TYR A 41 -6.21 -25.30 3.71
CA TYR A 41 -6.59 -26.68 4.06
C TYR A 41 -5.79 -27.20 5.25
N THR A 42 -4.47 -27.13 5.18
CA THR A 42 -3.57 -27.79 6.13
C THR A 42 -3.66 -27.15 7.51
N ASP A 43 -3.65 -25.82 7.58
CA ASP A 43 -3.74 -25.12 8.86
C ASP A 43 -5.08 -25.37 9.55
N PHE A 44 -6.20 -25.33 8.81
CA PHE A 44 -7.52 -25.62 9.39
C PHE A 44 -7.68 -27.10 9.72
N PHE A 45 -7.18 -28.01 8.89
CA PHE A 45 -7.19 -29.44 9.17
C PHE A 45 -6.48 -29.73 10.51
N ASN A 46 -5.29 -29.18 10.70
CA ASN A 46 -4.51 -29.33 11.93
C ASN A 46 -5.23 -28.73 13.15
N MET A 47 -5.84 -27.54 12.99
CA MET A 47 -6.65 -26.94 14.05
C MET A 47 -7.85 -27.82 14.44
N VAL A 48 -8.52 -28.42 13.46
CA VAL A 48 -9.71 -29.26 13.71
C VAL A 48 -9.35 -30.56 14.44
N GLN A 49 -8.12 -31.05 14.33
CA GLN A 49 -7.66 -32.22 15.11
C GLN A 49 -7.71 -31.99 16.64
N ASP A 50 -7.69 -30.73 17.10
CA ASP A 50 -7.86 -30.37 18.52
C ASP A 50 -9.35 -30.35 18.97
N THR A 51 -10.27 -30.78 18.10
CA THR A 51 -11.72 -30.76 18.33
C THR A 51 -12.35 -32.13 18.05
N ASP A 52 -13.58 -32.35 18.53
CA ASP A 52 -14.36 -33.56 18.24
C ASP A 52 -15.11 -33.49 16.88
N CYS A 53 -14.87 -32.45 16.07
CA CYS A 53 -15.58 -32.22 14.81
C CYS A 53 -14.90 -32.93 13.63
N ASP A 54 -15.71 -33.52 12.74
CA ASP A 54 -15.21 -33.94 11.43
C ASP A 54 -14.81 -32.73 10.58
N VAL A 55 -13.73 -32.86 9.80
CA VAL A 55 -13.19 -31.75 8.99
C VAL A 55 -14.17 -31.29 7.90
N VAL A 56 -14.92 -32.20 7.28
CA VAL A 56 -15.89 -31.87 6.23
C VAL A 56 -17.05 -31.08 6.83
N ASP A 57 -17.52 -31.49 8.01
CA ASP A 57 -18.57 -30.76 8.73
C ASP A 57 -18.09 -29.38 9.21
N TYR A 58 -16.84 -29.28 9.69
CA TYR A 58 -16.24 -27.98 10.01
C TYR A 58 -16.16 -27.06 8.78
N PHE A 59 -15.78 -27.59 7.62
CA PHE A 59 -15.74 -26.83 6.38
C PHE A 59 -17.13 -26.38 5.91
N LYS A 60 -18.18 -27.19 6.12
CA LYS A 60 -19.57 -26.74 5.86
C LYS A 60 -19.95 -25.53 6.73
N GLU A 61 -19.58 -25.54 8.01
CA GLU A 61 -19.82 -24.40 8.90
C GLU A 61 -19.06 -23.13 8.42
N LEU A 62 -17.82 -23.27 7.94
CA LEU A 62 -17.09 -22.15 7.33
C LEU A 62 -17.77 -21.63 6.06
N LYS A 63 -18.28 -22.53 5.21
CA LYS A 63 -19.03 -22.20 3.99
C LYS A 63 -20.29 -21.41 4.32
N ASP A 64 -21.07 -21.86 5.29
CA ASP A 64 -22.24 -21.17 5.80
C ASP A 64 -21.89 -19.80 6.43
N GLY A 65 -20.64 -19.64 6.85
CA GLY A 65 -20.06 -18.38 7.29
C GLY A 65 -19.59 -17.44 6.18
N GLY A 66 -19.65 -17.84 4.91
CA GLY A 66 -19.23 -17.04 3.75
C GLY A 66 -17.79 -17.24 3.28
N ILE A 67 -17.10 -18.27 3.78
CA ILE A 67 -15.78 -18.71 3.26
C ILE A 67 -16.07 -19.72 2.16
N GLY A 68 -15.97 -19.32 0.89
CA GLY A 68 -16.45 -20.14 -0.23
C GLY A 68 -15.45 -21.16 -0.78
N SER A 69 -14.19 -21.10 -0.37
CA SER A 69 -13.10 -21.87 -0.99
C SER A 69 -12.06 -22.36 0.03
N ILE A 70 -11.45 -23.50 -0.26
CA ILE A 70 -10.32 -24.06 0.48
C ILE A 70 -9.10 -24.12 -0.43
N ALA A 71 -8.00 -23.51 0.01
CA ALA A 71 -6.72 -23.60 -0.65
C ALA A 71 -6.06 -24.93 -0.34
N LEU A 72 -5.87 -25.73 -1.38
CA LEU A 72 -5.18 -27.01 -1.29
C LEU A 72 -3.81 -26.89 -1.95
N GLN A 73 -2.77 -27.05 -1.15
CA GLN A 73 -1.40 -27.11 -1.64
C GLN A 73 -1.09 -28.50 -2.19
N GLU A 74 -0.24 -28.55 -3.22
CA GLU A 74 0.31 -29.79 -3.75
C GLU A 74 1.09 -30.55 -2.67
N GLU A 75 1.00 -31.88 -2.68
CA GLU A 75 1.71 -32.72 -1.71
C GLU A 75 3.22 -32.74 -2.01
N THR A 76 4.03 -32.84 -0.96
CA THR A 76 5.46 -33.14 -1.04
C THR A 76 5.77 -34.26 -0.07
N ILE A 77 6.90 -34.96 -0.23
CA ILE A 77 7.31 -36.02 0.71
C ILE A 77 7.37 -35.46 2.14
N HIS A 78 7.95 -34.27 2.31
CA HIS A 78 8.01 -33.59 3.60
C HIS A 78 6.63 -33.26 4.18
N ALA A 79 5.74 -32.65 3.39
CA ALA A 79 4.38 -32.31 3.84
C ALA A 79 3.55 -33.56 4.16
N MET A 80 3.77 -34.65 3.43
CA MET A 80 3.14 -35.94 3.70
C MET A 80 3.66 -36.52 5.02
N GLU A 81 4.97 -36.52 5.25
CA GLU A 81 5.60 -37.01 6.50
C GLU A 81 5.18 -36.20 7.74
N GLU A 82 5.01 -34.88 7.63
CA GLU A 82 4.52 -34.04 8.73
C GLU A 82 3.02 -34.19 9.00
N SER A 83 2.26 -34.74 8.06
CA SER A 83 0.82 -34.87 8.19
C SER A 83 0.45 -36.09 9.04
N PRO A 84 -0.49 -35.96 9.99
CA PRO A 84 -0.97 -37.12 10.75
C PRO A 84 -1.81 -38.10 9.91
N VAL A 85 -2.13 -37.74 8.65
CA VAL A 85 -2.96 -38.55 7.74
C VAL A 85 -2.13 -39.60 7.00
N TYR A 86 -0.89 -39.27 6.66
CA TYR A 86 -0.02 -40.19 5.93
C TYR A 86 0.87 -40.96 6.91
N HIS A 87 1.29 -42.15 6.51
CA HIS A 87 2.12 -43.02 7.33
C HIS A 87 3.46 -43.30 6.65
N ILE A 88 4.07 -42.24 6.12
CA ILE A 88 5.39 -42.29 5.53
C ILE A 88 6.46 -41.79 6.49
N SER A 89 7.69 -42.26 6.27
CA SER A 89 8.89 -41.65 6.82
C SER A 89 9.98 -41.61 5.76
N SER A 90 10.83 -40.58 5.81
CA SER A 90 11.94 -40.44 4.90
C SER A 90 13.27 -40.61 5.65
N LYS A 91 14.27 -41.19 4.98
CA LYS A 91 15.65 -41.22 5.46
C LYS A 91 16.63 -41.24 4.31
N MET A 92 17.80 -40.64 4.53
CA MET A 92 18.89 -40.70 3.56
C MET A 92 19.79 -41.90 3.82
N LYS A 93 20.20 -42.58 2.75
CA LYS A 93 21.27 -43.60 2.77
C LYS A 93 22.32 -43.25 1.72
N GLY A 94 23.41 -42.65 2.16
CA GLY A 94 24.38 -42.06 1.24
C GLY A 94 23.74 -40.87 0.51
N MET A 95 23.58 -41.00 -0.82
CA MET A 95 22.89 -39.98 -1.63
C MET A 95 21.44 -40.29 -1.91
N ASP A 96 21.00 -41.52 -1.66
CA ASP A 96 19.66 -41.95 -2.00
C ASP A 96 18.68 -41.58 -0.90
N LEU A 97 17.48 -41.16 -1.31
CA LEU A 97 16.33 -40.97 -0.43
C LEU A 97 15.55 -42.28 -0.36
N ILE A 98 15.39 -42.80 0.84
CA ILE A 98 14.55 -43.96 1.14
C ILE A 98 13.27 -43.42 1.76
N VAL A 99 12.13 -43.76 1.18
CA VAL A 99 10.81 -43.45 1.73
C VAL A 99 10.14 -44.76 2.09
N GLU A 100 9.75 -44.90 3.35
CA GLU A 100 9.07 -46.07 3.89
C GLU A 100 7.62 -45.72 4.20
N GLY A 101 6.65 -46.59 3.86
CA GLY A 101 5.23 -46.35 4.10
C GLY A 101 4.29 -47.23 3.27
N PRO A 102 2.96 -47.02 3.36
CA PRO A 102 1.96 -47.74 2.57
C PRO A 102 2.21 -47.68 1.05
N HIS A 103 1.96 -48.79 0.35
CA HIS A 103 2.27 -48.91 -1.08
C HIS A 103 1.57 -47.83 -1.94
N GLU A 104 0.33 -47.47 -1.62
CA GLU A 104 -0.44 -46.47 -2.36
C GLU A 104 0.19 -45.07 -2.25
N GLU A 105 0.65 -44.69 -1.06
CA GLU A 105 1.35 -43.41 -0.80
C GLU A 105 2.69 -43.38 -1.53
N LEU A 106 3.46 -44.48 -1.47
CA LEU A 106 4.71 -44.60 -2.21
C LEU A 106 4.51 -44.58 -3.74
N GLN A 107 3.41 -45.18 -4.23
CA GLN A 107 3.05 -45.14 -5.65
C GLN A 107 2.69 -43.72 -6.09
N PHE A 108 1.97 -42.96 -5.27
CA PHE A 108 1.70 -41.55 -5.50
C PHE A 108 3.01 -40.74 -5.59
N ILE A 109 3.94 -40.93 -4.66
CA ILE A 109 5.26 -40.27 -4.68
C ILE A 109 6.01 -40.63 -5.97
N LYS A 110 6.10 -41.92 -6.31
CA LYS A 110 6.80 -42.38 -7.52
C LYS A 110 6.23 -41.74 -8.78
N ASN A 111 4.90 -41.78 -8.95
CA ASN A 111 4.23 -41.22 -10.12
C ASN A 111 4.46 -39.69 -10.21
N GLY A 112 4.29 -38.97 -9.10
CA GLY A 112 4.46 -37.52 -9.05
C GLY A 112 5.86 -37.04 -9.43
N LEU A 113 6.89 -37.80 -9.01
CA LEU A 113 8.27 -37.55 -9.40
C LEU A 113 8.52 -37.88 -10.87
N GLU A 114 8.17 -39.09 -11.33
CA GLU A 114 8.41 -39.54 -12.72
C GLU A 114 7.71 -38.66 -13.76
N GLU A 115 6.54 -38.13 -13.43
CA GLU A 115 5.75 -37.28 -14.32
C GLU A 115 6.45 -35.94 -14.61
N THR A 116 7.06 -35.31 -13.61
CA THR A 116 7.53 -33.91 -13.74
C THR A 116 9.03 -33.72 -13.69
N LEU A 117 9.83 -34.70 -13.26
CA LEU A 117 11.28 -34.52 -13.18
C LEU A 117 11.93 -34.23 -14.56
N LYS A 118 12.85 -33.26 -14.59
CA LYS A 118 13.69 -32.95 -15.76
C LYS A 118 14.72 -34.02 -16.02
N GLU A 119 15.38 -34.46 -14.96
CA GLU A 119 16.45 -35.44 -15.01
C GLU A 119 15.91 -36.79 -14.54
N SER A 120 15.92 -37.76 -15.45
CA SER A 120 15.57 -39.14 -15.14
C SER A 120 16.52 -39.67 -14.07
N ARG A 121 15.94 -40.28 -13.04
CA ARG A 121 16.66 -40.92 -11.93
C ARG A 121 16.04 -42.28 -11.64
N GLU A 122 16.82 -43.18 -11.07
CA GLU A 122 16.30 -44.49 -10.67
C GLU A 122 15.36 -44.32 -9.47
N ILE A 123 14.09 -44.68 -9.65
CA ILE A 123 13.06 -44.71 -8.60
C ILE A 123 12.50 -46.14 -8.57
N LYS A 124 12.85 -46.90 -7.54
CA LYS A 124 12.51 -48.33 -7.47
C LYS A 124 11.95 -48.73 -6.13
N PHE A 125 10.98 -49.64 -6.17
CA PHE A 125 10.51 -50.33 -4.99
C PHE A 125 11.53 -51.41 -4.60
N VAL A 126 12.05 -51.34 -3.38
CA VAL A 126 12.86 -52.44 -2.81
C VAL A 126 11.93 -53.55 -2.32
N ASN A 127 10.79 -53.16 -1.75
CA ASN A 127 9.68 -54.03 -1.37
C ASN A 127 8.36 -53.22 -1.46
N ARG A 128 7.24 -53.75 -0.98
CA ARG A 128 5.93 -53.06 -1.06
C ARG A 128 5.85 -51.79 -0.21
N GLU A 129 6.68 -51.67 0.81
CA GLU A 129 6.65 -50.61 1.82
C GLU A 129 7.91 -49.72 1.79
N GLU A 130 8.78 -49.88 0.80
CA GLU A 130 10.04 -49.14 0.69
C GLU A 130 10.31 -48.72 -0.76
N LEU A 131 10.41 -47.40 -0.96
CA LEU A 131 10.76 -46.74 -2.22
C LEU A 131 12.15 -46.12 -2.10
N VAL A 132 13.04 -46.43 -3.03
CA VAL A 132 14.37 -45.80 -3.12
C VAL A 132 14.43 -44.88 -4.32
N ILE A 133 14.76 -43.62 -4.07
CA ILE A 133 14.92 -42.55 -5.06
C ILE A 133 16.39 -42.16 -5.08
N SER A 134 17.05 -42.35 -6.24
CA SER A 134 18.45 -41.97 -6.35
C SER A 134 18.63 -40.45 -6.30
N GLY A 135 19.47 -39.98 -5.38
CA GLY A 135 19.76 -38.56 -5.20
C GLY A 135 21.09 -38.14 -5.83
N MET A 136 21.21 -36.84 -6.07
CA MET A 136 22.34 -36.21 -6.73
C MET A 136 23.04 -35.20 -5.82
N PRO A 137 24.34 -34.87 -6.05
CA PRO A 137 25.06 -33.88 -5.25
C PRO A 137 24.41 -32.50 -5.11
N LYS A 138 23.57 -32.08 -6.08
CA LYS A 138 22.82 -30.82 -6.02
C LYS A 138 21.58 -30.86 -5.12
N ASP A 139 21.09 -32.06 -4.80
CA ASP A 139 19.86 -32.27 -4.05
C ASP A 139 20.04 -31.94 -2.55
N TYR A 140 21.29 -31.78 -2.09
CA TYR A 140 21.64 -31.66 -0.69
C TYR A 140 21.42 -30.27 -0.10
N VAL A 141 20.74 -30.23 1.04
CA VAL A 141 20.57 -29.02 1.86
C VAL A 141 21.43 -29.11 3.12
N TYR A 142 22.16 -28.03 3.41
CA TYR A 142 23.05 -27.92 4.58
C TYR A 142 22.45 -26.98 5.62
N THR A 143 22.41 -27.43 6.87
CA THR A 143 22.05 -26.62 8.05
C THR A 143 23.31 -26.22 8.80
N ASN A 144 23.35 -24.97 9.26
CA ASN A 144 24.42 -24.51 10.16
C ASN A 144 24.13 -25.03 11.57
N SER A 145 25.05 -25.81 12.12
CA SER A 145 24.91 -26.44 13.44
C SER A 145 26.03 -25.97 14.37
N ASN A 146 25.61 -25.60 15.58
CA ASN A 146 26.52 -25.31 16.68
C ASN A 146 26.68 -26.59 17.50
N PHE A 147 27.90 -27.13 17.57
CA PHE A 147 28.23 -28.22 18.46
C PHE A 147 28.58 -27.64 19.83
N VAL A 148 27.88 -28.10 20.86
CA VAL A 148 28.09 -27.67 22.25
C VAL A 148 28.63 -28.82 23.09
N ASP A 149 29.48 -28.53 24.07
CA ASP A 149 29.93 -29.52 25.05
C ASP A 149 28.79 -29.94 26.02
N SER A 150 29.07 -30.91 26.90
CA SER A 150 28.13 -31.36 27.94
C SER A 150 27.76 -30.29 28.98
N ARG A 151 28.37 -29.10 28.91
CA ARG A 151 28.11 -27.93 29.76
C ARG A 151 27.46 -26.78 28.98
N GLY A 152 27.13 -26.98 27.71
CA GLY A 152 26.47 -25.99 26.83
C GLY A 152 27.41 -24.94 26.21
N ASN A 153 28.74 -25.10 26.36
CA ASN A 153 29.72 -24.21 25.72
C ASN A 153 29.85 -24.56 24.24
N LYS A 154 29.83 -23.56 23.36
CA LYS A 154 30.04 -23.76 21.92
C LYS A 154 31.48 -24.18 21.65
N GLU A 155 31.67 -25.42 21.21
CA GLU A 155 32.97 -26.03 20.90
C GLU A 155 33.32 -25.88 19.41
N ALA A 156 32.34 -26.06 18.52
CA ALA A 156 32.56 -26.02 17.09
C ALA A 156 31.35 -25.47 16.32
N PHE A 157 31.63 -24.88 15.17
CA PHE A 157 30.65 -24.49 14.17
C PHE A 157 30.86 -25.37 12.94
N GLY A 158 29.82 -26.06 12.49
CA GLY A 158 29.88 -26.88 11.30
C GLY A 158 28.58 -26.84 10.50
N LYS A 159 28.65 -27.23 9.24
CA LYS A 159 27.46 -27.49 8.45
C LYS A 159 27.10 -28.96 8.61
N THR A 160 25.93 -29.25 9.16
CA THR A 160 25.38 -30.60 9.16
C THR A 160 24.35 -30.74 8.06
N TRP A 161 24.10 -31.98 7.67
CA TRP A 161 23.07 -32.34 6.72
C TRP A 161 21.69 -31.95 7.26
N GLY A 162 20.87 -31.32 6.41
CA GLY A 162 19.54 -30.83 6.77
C GLY A 162 18.39 -31.49 6.02
N GLY A 163 18.67 -32.36 5.03
CA GLY A 163 17.67 -33.05 4.19
C GLY A 163 17.97 -32.92 2.69
N LEU A 164 17.06 -33.44 1.85
CA LEU A 164 17.12 -33.28 0.40
C LEU A 164 16.05 -32.29 -0.09
N LYS A 165 16.42 -31.47 -1.06
CA LYS A 165 15.51 -30.55 -1.73
C LYS A 165 14.37 -31.29 -2.47
N LEU A 166 14.60 -32.55 -2.85
CA LEU A 166 13.59 -33.45 -3.41
C LEU A 166 12.39 -33.69 -2.50
N GLU A 167 12.55 -33.57 -1.19
CA GLU A 167 11.45 -33.78 -0.26
C GLU A 167 10.43 -32.63 -0.29
N MET A 168 10.80 -31.53 -0.95
CA MET A 168 10.08 -30.25 -0.99
C MET A 168 9.49 -29.94 -2.37
N ILE A 169 9.58 -30.83 -3.35
CA ILE A 169 9.01 -30.62 -4.69
C ILE A 169 7.60 -31.16 -4.80
N GLY A 170 6.76 -30.54 -5.63
CA GLY A 170 5.35 -30.91 -5.78
C GLY A 170 5.15 -32.26 -6.47
N LEU A 171 4.36 -33.13 -5.86
CA LEU A 171 4.07 -34.48 -6.35
C LEU A 171 2.71 -34.59 -7.06
N GLY A 172 1.79 -33.68 -6.78
CA GLY A 172 0.41 -33.69 -7.25
C GLY A 172 -0.56 -33.38 -6.12
N PHE A 173 -1.85 -33.30 -6.41
CA PHE A 173 -2.87 -33.03 -5.40
C PHE A 173 -3.50 -34.33 -4.91
N SER A 174 -3.79 -34.41 -3.61
CA SER A 174 -4.50 -35.55 -3.03
C SER A 174 -5.97 -35.55 -3.46
N GLU A 175 -6.39 -36.60 -4.18
CA GLU A 175 -7.77 -36.78 -4.62
C GLU A 175 -8.73 -36.89 -3.43
N GLN A 176 -8.29 -37.48 -2.32
CA GLN A 176 -9.06 -37.55 -1.08
C GLN A 176 -9.33 -36.16 -0.49
N LYS A 177 -8.29 -35.31 -0.41
CA LYS A 177 -8.44 -33.95 0.11
C LYS A 177 -9.32 -33.09 -0.79
N ILE A 178 -9.19 -33.21 -2.12
CA ILE A 178 -10.09 -32.56 -3.08
C ILE A 178 -11.53 -32.98 -2.82
N LYS A 179 -11.77 -34.29 -2.69
CA LYS A 179 -13.11 -34.80 -2.41
C LYS A 179 -13.69 -34.29 -1.10
N GLN A 180 -12.90 -34.20 -0.02
CA GLN A 180 -13.35 -33.62 1.25
C GLN A 180 -13.78 -32.15 1.09
N ILE A 181 -13.08 -31.38 0.27
CA ILE A 181 -13.44 -29.98 -0.02
C ILE A 181 -14.75 -29.92 -0.82
N GLU A 182 -14.90 -30.75 -1.86
CA GLU A 182 -16.12 -30.81 -2.68
C GLU A 182 -17.33 -31.34 -1.87
N ASP A 183 -17.14 -32.34 -1.00
CA ASP A 183 -18.17 -32.90 -0.11
C ASP A 183 -18.62 -31.87 0.95
N ALA A 184 -17.75 -30.93 1.34
CA ALA A 184 -18.10 -29.77 2.16
C ALA A 184 -18.83 -28.67 1.36
N GLY A 185 -18.95 -28.85 0.05
CA GLY A 185 -19.58 -27.90 -0.85
C GLY A 185 -18.68 -26.73 -1.25
N MET A 186 -17.38 -26.77 -0.94
CA MET A 186 -16.47 -25.63 -1.11
C MET A 186 -15.67 -25.74 -2.42
N ILE A 187 -15.15 -24.61 -2.90
CA ILE A 187 -14.33 -24.58 -4.12
C ILE A 187 -12.89 -25.01 -3.79
N PRO A 188 -12.34 -26.05 -4.44
CA PRO A 188 -10.93 -26.39 -4.32
C PRO A 188 -10.05 -25.36 -5.04
N ALA A 189 -9.34 -24.52 -4.28
CA ALA A 189 -8.38 -23.56 -4.81
C ALA A 189 -6.97 -24.17 -4.84
N LEU A 190 -6.62 -24.81 -5.95
CA LEU A 190 -5.37 -25.56 -6.09
C LEU A 190 -4.14 -24.64 -6.11
N ARG A 191 -3.12 -24.98 -5.32
CA ARG A 191 -1.87 -24.22 -5.17
C ARG A 191 -0.66 -25.10 -5.53
N PRO A 192 -0.08 -24.97 -6.73
CA PRO A 192 1.05 -25.80 -7.14
C PRO A 192 2.32 -25.43 -6.39
N ILE A 193 3.20 -26.41 -6.22
CA ILE A 193 4.58 -26.24 -5.78
C ILE A 193 5.48 -26.56 -6.97
N TYR A 194 6.23 -25.56 -7.43
CA TYR A 194 7.13 -25.72 -8.56
C TYR A 194 8.56 -25.39 -8.17
N SER A 195 9.50 -26.22 -8.63
CA SER A 195 10.93 -25.95 -8.54
C SER A 195 11.59 -26.11 -9.90
N HIS A 196 11.99 -24.99 -10.50
CA HIS A 196 12.65 -24.96 -11.81
C HIS A 196 13.84 -25.92 -11.91
N GLU A 197 14.63 -26.02 -10.85
CA GLU A 197 15.83 -26.86 -10.85
C GLU A 197 15.53 -28.36 -11.01
N TYR A 198 14.33 -28.81 -10.65
CA TYR A 198 13.96 -30.22 -10.57
C TYR A 198 12.88 -30.61 -11.57
N GLN A 199 11.89 -29.74 -11.79
CA GLN A 199 10.68 -30.07 -12.53
C GLN A 199 10.64 -29.40 -13.90
N ASP A 200 10.20 -30.14 -14.91
CA ASP A 200 9.90 -29.64 -16.25
C ASP A 200 8.63 -28.78 -16.18
N ALA A 201 8.73 -27.55 -16.69
CA ALA A 201 7.66 -26.57 -16.60
C ALA A 201 6.40 -27.03 -17.34
N LYS A 202 6.52 -27.58 -18.55
CA LYS A 202 5.36 -27.97 -19.36
C LYS A 202 4.64 -29.15 -18.75
N LYS A 203 5.39 -30.17 -18.32
CA LYS A 203 4.79 -31.33 -17.63
C LYS A 203 4.11 -30.93 -16.32
N ALA A 204 4.72 -30.05 -15.52
CA ALA A 204 4.11 -29.58 -14.28
C ALA A 204 2.86 -28.70 -14.54
N ILE A 205 2.85 -27.90 -15.61
CA ILE A 205 1.68 -27.16 -16.08
C ILE A 205 0.57 -28.13 -16.49
N ASP A 206 0.88 -29.12 -17.33
CA ASP A 206 -0.09 -30.11 -17.81
C ASP A 206 -0.69 -30.90 -16.65
N ARG A 207 0.14 -31.38 -15.70
CA ARG A 207 -0.33 -32.04 -14.47
C ARG A 207 -1.32 -31.19 -13.66
N TYR A 208 -1.02 -29.89 -13.51
CA TYR A 208 -1.90 -28.96 -12.80
C TYR A 208 -3.25 -28.85 -13.51
N PHE A 209 -3.27 -28.61 -14.82
CA PHE A 209 -4.52 -28.44 -15.57
C PHE A 209 -5.28 -29.76 -15.76
N ASP A 210 -4.59 -30.89 -15.82
CA ASP A 210 -5.22 -32.22 -15.78
C ASP A 210 -5.96 -32.41 -14.46
N THR A 211 -5.40 -31.98 -13.34
CA THR A 211 -6.09 -31.98 -12.04
C THR A 211 -7.32 -31.07 -12.06
N VAL A 212 -7.18 -29.84 -12.56
CA VAL A 212 -8.31 -28.89 -12.71
C VAL A 212 -9.43 -29.49 -13.57
N SER A 213 -9.07 -30.22 -14.64
CA SER A 213 -10.03 -30.86 -15.54
C SER A 213 -10.82 -32.01 -14.89
N LYS A 214 -10.29 -32.60 -13.81
CA LYS A 214 -10.94 -33.66 -13.04
C LYS A 214 -11.86 -33.14 -11.94
N LEU A 215 -11.78 -31.85 -11.58
CA LEU A 215 -12.71 -31.23 -10.64
C LEU A 215 -14.15 -31.37 -11.14
N SER A 216 -15.08 -31.47 -10.19
CA SER A 216 -16.51 -31.53 -10.48
C SER A 216 -16.92 -30.30 -11.31
N PRO A 217 -17.81 -30.45 -12.32
CA PRO A 217 -18.14 -29.36 -13.26
C PRO A 217 -18.58 -28.06 -12.58
N GLU A 218 -19.28 -28.14 -11.44
CA GLU A 218 -19.69 -26.98 -10.64
C GLU A 218 -18.49 -26.17 -10.11
N TYR A 219 -17.42 -26.84 -9.66
CA TYR A 219 -16.27 -26.19 -9.05
C TYR A 219 -15.20 -25.78 -10.05
N ARG A 220 -15.14 -26.44 -11.21
CA ARG A 220 -14.14 -26.15 -12.25
C ARG A 220 -14.16 -24.69 -12.69
N GLU A 221 -15.34 -24.13 -12.95
CA GLU A 221 -15.49 -22.72 -13.35
C GLU A 221 -15.26 -21.74 -12.19
N LYS A 222 -15.53 -22.18 -10.95
CA LYS A 222 -15.36 -21.36 -9.74
C LYS A 222 -13.91 -21.33 -9.25
N SER A 223 -13.12 -22.38 -9.52
CA SER A 223 -11.69 -22.46 -9.24
C SER A 223 -10.89 -21.67 -10.29
N ASN A 224 -11.14 -20.37 -10.38
CA ASN A 224 -10.61 -19.52 -11.43
C ASN A 224 -9.38 -18.70 -11.03
N VAL A 225 -8.78 -18.96 -9.86
CA VAL A 225 -7.57 -18.26 -9.39
C VAL A 225 -6.51 -19.23 -8.92
N ILE A 226 -5.31 -19.14 -9.50
CA ILE A 226 -4.13 -19.89 -9.08
C ILE A 226 -3.28 -19.06 -8.12
N VAL A 227 -3.04 -19.57 -6.91
CA VAL A 227 -2.13 -18.94 -5.93
C VAL A 227 -0.91 -19.84 -5.74
N PHE A 228 0.20 -19.46 -6.35
CA PHE A 228 1.44 -20.25 -6.29
C PHE A 228 1.94 -20.42 -4.84
N SER A 229 2.55 -21.57 -4.56
CA SER A 229 3.26 -21.83 -3.31
C SER A 229 4.77 -21.81 -3.54
N GLY A 230 5.52 -21.37 -2.52
CA GLY A 230 6.98 -21.29 -2.57
C GLY A 230 7.54 -20.03 -3.24
N ASP A 231 8.82 -20.10 -3.61
CA ASP A 231 9.62 -18.97 -4.09
C ASP A 231 9.65 -18.83 -5.63
N GLU A 232 8.98 -19.73 -6.36
CA GLU A 232 9.00 -19.78 -7.82
C GLU A 232 7.58 -19.96 -8.37
N PHE A 233 7.24 -19.24 -9.44
CA PHE A 233 5.96 -19.42 -10.13
C PHE A 233 6.07 -20.58 -11.11
N LEU A 234 5.05 -21.46 -11.12
CA LEU A 234 4.91 -22.48 -12.15
C LEU A 234 4.77 -21.78 -13.52
N GLY A 235 5.52 -22.27 -14.51
CA GLY A 235 5.63 -21.63 -15.82
C GLY A 235 6.58 -20.43 -15.85
N TYR A 236 7.52 -20.32 -14.90
CA TYR A 236 8.58 -19.30 -14.93
C TYR A 236 9.33 -19.25 -16.29
N ASP A 237 9.70 -20.41 -16.83
CA ASP A 237 10.51 -20.53 -18.06
C ASP A 237 9.66 -20.68 -19.32
N GLU A 238 8.36 -20.93 -19.15
CA GLU A 238 7.40 -21.25 -20.21
C GLU A 238 6.15 -20.39 -19.99
N SER A 239 6.35 -19.07 -19.79
CA SER A 239 5.28 -18.13 -19.43
C SER A 239 4.20 -18.04 -20.49
N ASP A 240 4.57 -18.21 -21.76
CA ASP A 240 3.66 -18.17 -22.90
C ASP A 240 2.74 -19.38 -22.87
N TYR A 241 3.30 -20.58 -22.65
CA TYR A 241 2.53 -21.82 -22.52
C TYR A 241 1.60 -21.80 -21.30
N MET A 242 2.09 -21.29 -20.16
CA MET A 242 1.26 -21.10 -18.98
C MET A 242 0.12 -20.12 -19.23
N TYR A 243 0.36 -19.03 -19.96
CA TYR A 243 -0.68 -18.07 -20.35
C TYR A 243 -1.74 -18.70 -21.25
N GLU A 244 -1.34 -19.49 -22.25
CA GLU A 244 -2.28 -20.21 -23.12
C GLU A 244 -3.21 -21.12 -22.30
N LYS A 245 -2.65 -21.93 -21.39
CA LYS A 245 -3.42 -22.81 -20.52
C LYS A 245 -4.34 -22.08 -19.54
N LEU A 246 -3.88 -20.97 -18.96
CA LEU A 246 -4.70 -20.10 -18.11
C LEU A 246 -5.90 -19.56 -18.90
N LYS A 247 -5.67 -19.09 -20.12
CA LYS A 247 -6.72 -18.53 -20.99
C LYS A 247 -7.73 -19.58 -21.42
N GLU A 248 -7.27 -20.77 -21.80
CA GLU A 248 -8.14 -21.91 -22.17
C GLU A 248 -9.09 -22.31 -21.04
N ASN A 249 -8.62 -22.25 -19.79
CA ASN A 249 -9.39 -22.65 -18.61
C ASN A 249 -10.07 -21.48 -17.88
N GLY A 250 -10.00 -20.26 -18.42
CA GLY A 250 -10.62 -19.08 -17.78
C GLY A 250 -10.04 -18.72 -16.41
N MET A 251 -8.77 -19.05 -16.16
CA MET A 251 -8.10 -18.86 -14.87
C MET A 251 -7.19 -17.63 -14.84
N TYR A 252 -7.02 -17.07 -13.64
CA TYR A 252 -6.22 -15.88 -13.37
C TYR A 252 -5.18 -16.13 -12.30
N ILE A 253 -4.11 -15.34 -12.30
CA ILE A 253 -3.04 -15.46 -11.31
C ILE A 253 -3.32 -14.63 -10.05
N GLY A 254 -3.10 -15.25 -8.89
CA GLY A 254 -3.11 -14.61 -7.58
C GLY A 254 -1.72 -14.12 -7.18
N LEU A 255 -1.61 -12.84 -6.78
CA LEU A 255 -0.39 -12.20 -6.32
C LEU A 255 -0.45 -11.96 -4.81
N VAL A 256 0.28 -12.79 -4.04
CA VAL A 256 0.39 -12.64 -2.59
C VAL A 256 1.16 -11.37 -2.24
N GLU A 257 0.55 -10.49 -1.44
CA GLU A 257 1.21 -9.29 -0.93
C GLU A 257 2.35 -9.67 0.01
N SER A 258 3.59 -9.27 -0.31
CA SER A 258 4.75 -9.45 0.58
C SER A 258 4.52 -8.79 1.95
N ASN A 259 4.87 -9.51 3.02
CA ASN A 259 4.90 -8.99 4.40
C ASN A 259 6.01 -7.97 4.65
N ILE A 260 7.03 -7.89 3.78
CA ILE A 260 8.13 -6.94 3.90
C ILE A 260 7.93 -5.74 2.97
N LYS A 261 7.44 -4.61 3.52
CA LYS A 261 7.41 -3.35 2.79
C LYS A 261 8.83 -2.94 2.39
N GLY A 262 9.10 -2.93 1.09
CA GLY A 262 10.38 -2.47 0.52
C GLY A 262 11.43 -3.55 0.27
N LYS A 263 11.19 -4.82 0.64
CA LYS A 263 11.92 -5.96 0.06
C LYS A 263 10.97 -6.70 -0.86
N ASN A 264 11.21 -6.53 -2.16
CA ASN A 264 10.62 -7.37 -3.20
C ASN A 264 11.20 -8.79 -3.05
N LEU A 265 10.71 -9.59 -2.11
CA LEU A 265 10.70 -11.04 -2.26
C LEU A 265 9.65 -11.33 -3.33
N LYS A 266 9.97 -10.97 -4.58
CA LYS A 266 9.19 -11.35 -5.74
C LYS A 266 9.61 -12.77 -6.05
N ALA A 267 8.67 -13.70 -5.98
CA ALA A 267 8.92 -15.06 -6.41
C ALA A 267 9.50 -15.03 -7.84
N LYS A 268 10.45 -15.93 -8.12
CA LYS A 268 11.06 -16.02 -9.45
C LYS A 268 9.96 -16.26 -10.48
N GLY A 269 10.04 -15.57 -11.62
CA GLY A 269 9.07 -15.66 -12.70
C GLY A 269 7.78 -14.85 -12.57
N GLN A 270 7.44 -14.35 -11.37
CA GLN A 270 6.21 -13.58 -11.15
C GLN A 270 6.05 -12.41 -12.14
N ASN A 271 7.08 -11.58 -12.32
CA ASN A 271 6.95 -10.40 -13.20
C ASN A 271 6.79 -10.77 -14.67
N SER A 272 7.38 -11.88 -15.12
CA SER A 272 7.29 -12.31 -16.52
C SER A 272 5.88 -12.80 -16.80
N LEU A 273 5.37 -13.73 -15.97
CA LEU A 273 4.02 -14.28 -16.15
C LEU A 273 2.92 -13.21 -16.02
N VAL A 274 3.06 -12.25 -15.10
CA VAL A 274 2.07 -11.15 -14.98
C VAL A 274 2.07 -10.25 -16.22
N LYS A 275 3.20 -10.10 -16.91
CA LYS A 275 3.26 -9.33 -18.17
C LYS A 275 2.59 -10.08 -19.32
N GLU A 276 2.85 -11.39 -19.44
CA GLU A 276 2.22 -12.23 -20.47
C GLU A 276 0.71 -12.32 -20.30
N THR A 277 0.23 -12.42 -19.06
CA THR A 277 -1.21 -12.33 -18.73
C THR A 277 -1.81 -10.93 -18.88
N HIS A 278 -1.08 -9.99 -19.50
CA HIS A 278 -1.50 -8.60 -19.69
C HIS A 278 -1.99 -7.93 -18.40
N TYR A 279 -1.34 -8.22 -17.27
CA TYR A 279 -1.70 -7.72 -15.95
C TYR A 279 -3.10 -8.13 -15.46
N GLN A 280 -3.69 -9.20 -16.01
CA GLN A 280 -4.92 -9.79 -15.51
C GLN A 280 -4.63 -10.66 -14.28
N ALA A 281 -4.36 -9.98 -13.16
CA ALA A 281 -3.96 -10.59 -11.91
C ALA A 281 -4.82 -10.11 -10.74
N ILE A 282 -4.95 -10.96 -9.72
CA ILE A 282 -5.74 -10.70 -8.52
C ILE A 282 -4.79 -10.54 -7.34
N LYS A 283 -4.97 -9.48 -6.57
CA LYS A 283 -4.20 -9.27 -5.34
C LYS A 283 -4.75 -10.14 -4.21
N VAL A 284 -3.83 -10.85 -3.56
CA VAL A 284 -4.09 -11.78 -2.46
C VAL A 284 -3.45 -11.25 -1.18
N PHE A 285 -4.20 -11.20 -0.09
CA PHE A 285 -3.68 -10.85 1.22
C PHE A 285 -3.78 -12.05 2.16
N THR A 286 -2.65 -12.44 2.74
CA THR A 286 -2.60 -13.58 3.66
C THR A 286 -2.66 -13.14 5.12
N THR A 287 -3.28 -14.01 5.93
CA THR A 287 -3.35 -13.90 7.38
C THR A 287 -2.01 -14.33 7.97
N TRP A 288 -1.01 -13.46 7.84
CA TRP A 288 0.32 -13.66 8.40
C TRP A 288 0.28 -13.97 9.90
N ASP A 289 1.31 -14.64 10.43
CA ASP A 289 1.36 -15.10 11.83
C ASP A 289 1.14 -13.98 12.85
N TYR A 290 1.67 -12.79 12.59
CA TYR A 290 1.46 -11.62 13.45
C TYR A 290 0.02 -11.08 13.41
N ILE A 291 -0.77 -11.43 12.39
CA ILE A 291 -2.19 -11.08 12.24
C ILE A 291 -3.04 -12.14 12.92
N GLN A 292 -2.70 -13.43 12.82
CA GLN A 292 -3.40 -14.51 13.53
C GLN A 292 -3.50 -14.19 15.03
N ARG A 293 -2.41 -13.68 15.61
CA ARG A 293 -2.32 -13.25 17.03
C ARG A 293 -3.00 -11.92 17.36
N ARG A 294 -3.73 -11.31 16.41
CA ARG A 294 -4.54 -10.10 16.67
C ARG A 294 -5.98 -10.41 17.03
N PHE A 295 -6.31 -11.69 17.20
CA PHE A 295 -7.56 -12.09 17.83
C PHE A 295 -7.56 -11.60 19.27
N ASP A 296 -8.55 -10.78 19.65
CA ASP A 296 -8.63 -10.09 20.95
C ASP A 296 -7.34 -9.34 21.36
N TYR A 297 -6.72 -8.69 20.37
CA TYR A 297 -5.55 -7.83 20.55
C TYR A 297 -5.84 -6.69 21.55
N GLU A 298 -4.81 -6.26 22.30
CA GLU A 298 -4.80 -5.32 23.45
C GLU A 298 -5.38 -3.89 23.24
N ILE A 299 -6.38 -3.72 22.37
CA ILE A 299 -7.14 -2.48 22.19
C ILE A 299 -8.42 -2.59 23.03
N PRO A 300 -8.65 -1.66 23.97
CA PRO A 300 -9.86 -1.69 24.80
C PRO A 300 -11.14 -1.73 23.97
N ASN A 301 -12.08 -2.59 24.37
CA ASN A 301 -13.39 -2.83 23.76
C ASN A 301 -13.38 -3.55 22.40
N HIS A 302 -12.21 -3.96 21.88
CA HIS A 302 -12.15 -4.83 20.71
C HIS A 302 -12.24 -6.28 21.15
N HIS A 303 -13.25 -6.98 20.63
CA HIS A 303 -13.50 -8.38 20.95
C HIS A 303 -13.89 -9.15 19.67
N ASN A 304 -13.83 -10.48 19.73
CA ASN A 304 -14.25 -11.39 18.66
C ASN A 304 -13.59 -11.08 17.30
N GLY A 305 -12.27 -10.83 17.33
CA GLY A 305 -11.49 -10.67 16.10
C GLY A 305 -11.68 -9.33 15.36
N GLU A 306 -12.21 -8.29 16.00
CA GLU A 306 -12.43 -6.98 15.37
C GLU A 306 -11.17 -6.38 14.71
N GLU A 307 -9.98 -6.56 15.31
CA GLU A 307 -8.72 -6.08 14.71
C GLU A 307 -8.30 -6.86 13.45
N ILE A 308 -8.68 -8.14 13.36
CA ILE A 308 -8.50 -8.94 12.14
C ILE A 308 -9.44 -8.41 11.06
N VAL A 309 -10.72 -8.16 11.40
CA VAL A 309 -11.69 -7.52 10.48
C VAL A 309 -11.20 -6.16 10.01
N ASN A 310 -10.67 -5.31 10.90
CA ASN A 310 -10.04 -4.03 10.55
C ASN A 310 -8.88 -4.22 9.56
N THR A 311 -8.08 -5.27 9.75
CA THR A 311 -6.94 -5.57 8.89
C THR A 311 -7.38 -6.03 7.49
N TYR A 312 -8.38 -6.91 7.39
CA TYR A 312 -8.96 -7.34 6.12
C TYR A 312 -9.68 -6.21 5.39
N TYR A 313 -10.48 -5.42 6.10
CA TYR A 313 -11.15 -4.25 5.54
C TYR A 313 -10.13 -3.29 4.91
N ARG A 314 -9.04 -2.96 5.62
CA ARG A 314 -7.95 -2.12 5.08
C ARG A 314 -7.24 -2.77 3.89
N ALA A 315 -7.08 -4.11 3.88
CA ALA A 315 -6.53 -4.81 2.73
C ALA A 315 -7.41 -4.64 1.48
N MET A 316 -8.70 -4.90 1.59
CA MET A 316 -9.62 -4.84 0.47
C MET A 316 -9.88 -3.41 -0.03
N ILE A 317 -10.04 -2.46 0.90
CA ILE A 317 -10.39 -1.07 0.61
C ILE A 317 -9.16 -0.24 0.23
N ASP A 318 -8.14 -0.14 1.09
CA ASP A 318 -7.00 0.74 0.85
C ASP A 318 -5.98 0.14 -0.15
N ARG A 319 -5.85 -1.19 -0.19
CA ARG A 319 -4.86 -1.87 -1.05
C ARG A 319 -5.48 -2.60 -2.24
N ASN A 320 -6.79 -2.52 -2.41
CA ASN A 320 -7.52 -3.10 -3.53
C ASN A 320 -7.32 -4.63 -3.67
N VAL A 321 -7.20 -5.32 -2.54
CA VAL A 321 -7.15 -6.80 -2.47
C VAL A 321 -8.55 -7.36 -2.76
N ARG A 322 -8.62 -8.50 -3.47
CA ARG A 322 -9.89 -9.22 -3.70
C ARG A 322 -9.89 -10.67 -3.25
N LEU A 323 -8.73 -11.23 -2.88
CA LEU A 323 -8.66 -12.54 -2.27
C LEU A 323 -8.02 -12.45 -0.89
N ILE A 324 -8.71 -12.92 0.15
CA ILE A 324 -8.10 -13.15 1.47
C ILE A 324 -7.71 -14.60 1.57
N TYR A 325 -6.43 -14.84 1.85
CA TYR A 325 -5.93 -16.14 2.25
C TYR A 325 -6.01 -16.25 3.78
N LEU A 326 -7.03 -16.95 4.24
CA LEU A 326 -7.39 -17.11 5.64
C LEU A 326 -6.60 -18.26 6.24
N LYS A 327 -5.92 -17.96 7.34
CA LYS A 327 -5.34 -18.94 8.26
C LYS A 327 -6.13 -18.89 9.57
N PRO A 328 -6.16 -19.98 10.36
CA PRO A 328 -6.77 -19.99 11.68
C PRO A 328 -6.32 -18.83 12.56
N TYR A 329 -7.21 -18.35 13.41
CA TYR A 329 -6.86 -17.32 14.38
C TYR A 329 -6.17 -17.94 15.59
N LEU A 330 -5.29 -17.16 16.21
CA LEU A 330 -4.57 -17.55 17.41
C LEU A 330 -4.93 -16.60 18.53
N MET A 331 -5.34 -17.16 19.66
CA MET A 331 -5.39 -16.45 20.93
C MET A 331 -3.99 -15.91 21.29
N PRO A 332 -3.87 -14.85 22.10
CA PRO A 332 -2.58 -14.29 22.51
C PRO A 332 -1.62 -15.33 23.11
N GLU A 333 -2.17 -16.33 23.81
CA GLU A 333 -1.45 -17.45 24.44
C GLU A 333 -0.94 -18.49 23.42
N GLY A 334 -1.34 -18.38 22.15
CA GLY A 334 -0.92 -19.25 21.05
C GLY A 334 -1.82 -20.45 20.78
N ARG A 335 -2.98 -20.54 21.44
CA ARG A 335 -4.00 -21.56 21.13
C ARG A 335 -4.82 -21.16 19.91
N TYR A 336 -5.20 -22.13 19.08
CA TYR A 336 -6.14 -21.88 17.99
C TYR A 336 -7.52 -21.49 18.50
N VAL A 337 -8.16 -20.60 17.74
CA VAL A 337 -9.59 -20.30 17.88
C VAL A 337 -10.37 -21.29 17.01
N THR A 338 -10.98 -22.28 17.66
CA THR A 338 -11.61 -23.43 17.00
C THR A 338 -13.12 -23.26 16.77
N ASP A 339 -13.76 -22.23 17.31
CA ASP A 339 -15.19 -22.02 17.14
C ASP A 339 -15.51 -21.47 15.73
N PRO A 340 -16.25 -22.20 14.88
CA PRO A 340 -16.60 -21.75 13.54
C PRO A 340 -17.48 -20.48 13.55
N GLN A 341 -18.28 -20.26 14.61
CA GLN A 341 -19.14 -19.09 14.73
C GLN A 341 -18.31 -17.79 14.77
N VAL A 342 -17.11 -17.83 15.35
CA VAL A 342 -16.19 -16.69 15.34
C VAL A 342 -15.80 -16.31 13.92
N TYR A 343 -15.47 -17.29 13.06
CA TYR A 343 -15.14 -17.02 11.66
C TYR A 343 -16.34 -16.45 10.92
N LYS A 344 -17.54 -17.01 11.11
CA LYS A 344 -18.79 -16.49 10.55
C LYS A 344 -19.08 -15.04 10.97
N ASP A 345 -18.87 -14.72 12.24
CA ASP A 345 -19.05 -13.36 12.76
C ASP A 345 -18.03 -12.38 12.15
N THR A 346 -16.76 -12.79 12.02
CA THR A 346 -15.74 -11.94 11.38
C THR A 346 -16.04 -11.66 9.91
N VAL A 347 -16.49 -12.66 9.14
CA VAL A 347 -16.88 -12.50 7.73
C VAL A 347 -18.13 -11.65 7.61
N THR A 348 -19.14 -11.87 8.45
CA THR A 348 -20.38 -11.07 8.47
C THR A 348 -20.09 -9.61 8.80
N ASN A 349 -19.24 -9.35 9.79
CA ASN A 349 -18.85 -8.00 10.18
C ASN A 349 -18.00 -7.32 9.09
N LEU A 350 -17.14 -8.09 8.40
CA LEU A 350 -16.42 -7.60 7.25
C LEU A 350 -17.37 -7.22 6.11
N GLN A 351 -18.30 -8.10 5.73
CA GLN A 351 -19.29 -7.87 4.67
C GLN A 351 -20.12 -6.61 4.94
N LYS A 352 -20.68 -6.47 6.16
CA LYS A 352 -21.43 -5.26 6.58
C LYS A 352 -20.66 -3.96 6.34
N ARG A 353 -19.33 -3.98 6.52
CA ARG A 353 -18.49 -2.80 6.28
C ARG A 353 -18.19 -2.58 4.80
N LEU A 354 -18.06 -3.66 4.03
CA LEU A 354 -17.80 -3.64 2.59
C LEU A 354 -19.03 -3.24 1.76
N ASP A 355 -20.24 -3.45 2.28
CA ASP A 355 -21.51 -3.07 1.62
C ASP A 355 -21.53 -1.58 1.24
N ARG A 356 -20.98 -0.71 2.09
CA ARG A 356 -20.86 0.74 1.84
C ARG A 356 -19.99 1.08 0.63
N HIS A 357 -19.18 0.13 0.16
CA HIS A 357 -18.28 0.25 -0.99
C HIS A 357 -18.71 -0.61 -2.18
N HIS A 358 -19.88 -1.26 -2.05
CA HIS A 358 -20.44 -2.21 -3.02
C HIS A 358 -19.50 -3.39 -3.32
N ILE A 359 -18.70 -3.81 -2.33
CA ILE A 359 -17.85 -5.00 -2.47
C ILE A 359 -18.60 -6.20 -1.86
N VAL A 360 -18.67 -7.29 -2.62
CA VAL A 360 -19.39 -8.51 -2.23
C VAL A 360 -18.39 -9.65 -2.10
N ILE A 361 -18.36 -10.29 -0.93
CA ILE A 361 -17.66 -11.54 -0.72
C ILE A 361 -18.52 -12.67 -1.29
N GLY A 362 -17.97 -13.45 -2.22
CA GLY A 362 -18.66 -14.55 -2.88
C GLY A 362 -17.70 -15.59 -3.44
N GLU A 363 -18.24 -16.42 -4.32
CA GLU A 363 -17.58 -17.61 -4.86
C GLU A 363 -16.74 -17.36 -6.11
N GLN A 364 -16.94 -16.23 -6.79
CA GLN A 364 -16.22 -15.89 -8.01
C GLN A 364 -15.64 -14.49 -7.94
N ILE A 365 -14.42 -14.36 -8.45
CA ILE A 365 -13.72 -13.09 -8.59
C ILE A 365 -13.07 -12.98 -9.96
N SER A 366 -12.96 -11.77 -10.47
CA SER A 366 -12.30 -11.49 -11.76
C SER A 366 -11.29 -10.37 -11.59
N PRO A 367 -10.16 -10.40 -12.31
CA PRO A 367 -9.17 -9.34 -12.22
C PRO A 367 -9.72 -8.03 -12.79
N MET A 368 -9.07 -6.95 -12.42
CA MET A 368 -9.31 -5.67 -13.05
C MET A 368 -8.94 -5.75 -14.54
N LYS A 369 -9.70 -5.07 -15.40
CA LYS A 369 -9.34 -4.89 -16.80
C LYS A 369 -7.97 -4.22 -16.92
N ASN A 370 -7.15 -4.72 -17.83
CA ASN A 370 -5.86 -4.11 -18.09
C ASN A 370 -6.03 -2.65 -18.51
N TRP A 371 -5.31 -1.77 -17.85
CA TRP A 371 -5.37 -0.34 -18.04
C TRP A 371 -3.99 0.26 -18.21
N ALA A 372 -3.81 1.07 -19.26
CA ALA A 372 -2.66 1.93 -19.40
C ALA A 372 -3.07 3.22 -20.12
N VAL A 373 -2.72 4.36 -19.53
CA VAL A 373 -2.98 5.66 -20.15
C VAL A 373 -2.11 5.82 -21.40
N ASN A 374 -2.75 6.12 -22.53
CA ASN A 374 -2.05 6.41 -23.79
C ASN A 374 -1.00 7.54 -23.59
N PRO A 375 0.26 7.36 -23.99
CA PRO A 375 1.32 8.36 -23.80
C PRO A 375 0.98 9.76 -24.32
N ILE A 376 0.23 9.84 -25.42
CA ILE A 376 -0.18 11.11 -26.04
C ILE A 376 -1.13 11.88 -25.11
N LYS A 377 -2.06 11.18 -24.43
CA LYS A 377 -2.98 11.80 -23.45
C LYS A 377 -2.22 12.40 -22.25
N LYS A 378 -0.99 11.97 -21.98
CA LYS A 378 -0.15 12.53 -20.90
C LYS A 378 0.48 13.88 -21.26
N ILE A 379 0.71 14.16 -22.54
CA ILE A 379 1.44 15.35 -23.00
C ILE A 379 0.88 16.67 -22.42
N PRO A 380 -0.43 16.95 -22.44
CA PRO A 380 -0.96 18.19 -21.89
C PRO A 380 -0.69 18.35 -20.39
N VAL A 381 -0.67 17.24 -19.65
CA VAL A 381 -0.34 17.21 -18.23
C VAL A 381 1.13 17.56 -18.01
N LEU A 382 2.03 17.03 -18.83
CA LEU A 382 3.47 17.33 -18.74
C LEU A 382 3.76 18.82 -19.00
N VAL A 383 3.12 19.39 -20.03
CA VAL A 383 3.23 20.83 -20.33
C VAL A 383 2.65 21.67 -19.20
N ALA A 384 1.54 21.26 -18.60
CA ALA A 384 0.97 21.90 -17.43
C ALA A 384 1.92 21.88 -16.23
N ILE A 385 2.69 20.80 -16.03
CA ILE A 385 3.71 20.72 -14.99
C ILE A 385 4.80 21.78 -15.19
N VAL A 386 5.31 21.91 -16.41
CA VAL A 386 6.30 22.94 -16.76
C VAL A 386 5.71 24.34 -16.52
N ALA A 387 4.48 24.59 -17.00
CA ALA A 387 3.80 25.87 -16.81
C ALA A 387 3.60 26.22 -15.33
N GLY A 388 3.28 25.23 -14.49
CA GLY A 388 3.13 25.39 -13.05
C GLY A 388 4.42 25.79 -12.34
N PHE A 389 5.55 25.15 -12.67
CA PHE A 389 6.85 25.58 -12.15
C PHE A 389 7.22 27.00 -12.58
N LEU A 390 6.95 27.36 -13.84
CA LEU A 390 7.18 28.72 -14.33
C LEU A 390 6.29 29.75 -13.64
N LEU A 391 5.06 29.37 -13.23
CA LEU A 391 4.17 30.21 -12.45
C LEU A 391 4.72 30.46 -11.03
N ILE A 392 5.27 29.43 -10.37
CA ILE A 392 6.00 29.59 -9.09
C ILE A 392 7.17 30.55 -9.31
N LEU A 393 7.97 30.30 -10.34
CA LEU A 393 9.17 31.07 -10.67
C LEU A 393 8.85 32.56 -10.89
N GLN A 394 7.77 32.86 -11.63
CA GLN A 394 7.29 34.22 -11.88
C GLN A 394 6.89 34.97 -10.60
N ASN A 395 6.44 34.26 -9.57
CA ASN A 395 6.01 34.85 -8.30
C ASN A 395 7.14 34.97 -7.28
N VAL A 396 8.27 34.27 -7.48
CA VAL A 396 9.46 34.34 -6.63
C VAL A 396 10.53 35.26 -7.22
N MET A 397 10.63 35.34 -8.55
CA MET A 397 11.66 36.10 -9.26
C MET A 397 11.06 37.02 -10.34
N SER A 398 11.73 38.16 -10.58
CA SER A 398 11.34 39.10 -11.64
C SER A 398 11.88 38.67 -13.01
N ILE A 399 11.14 37.79 -13.68
CA ILE A 399 11.49 37.28 -15.02
C ILE A 399 10.72 38.04 -16.11
N ARG A 400 11.41 38.40 -17.20
CA ARG A 400 10.79 38.99 -18.39
C ARG A 400 9.89 37.97 -19.10
N LYS A 401 8.74 38.39 -19.63
CA LYS A 401 7.78 37.51 -20.32
C LYS A 401 8.40 36.72 -21.49
N ARG A 402 9.28 37.34 -22.27
CA ARG A 402 9.98 36.65 -23.38
C ARG A 402 10.80 35.46 -22.88
N THR A 403 11.54 35.64 -21.78
CA THR A 403 12.32 34.56 -21.14
C THR A 403 11.41 33.48 -20.57
N LEU A 404 10.28 33.87 -19.95
CA LEU A 404 9.28 32.92 -19.43
C LEU A 404 8.71 32.02 -20.53
N TYR A 405 8.36 32.59 -21.69
CA TYR A 405 7.82 31.84 -22.83
C TYR A 405 8.89 31.01 -23.55
N LEU A 406 10.14 31.48 -23.60
CA LEU A 406 11.26 30.69 -24.11
C LEU A 406 11.51 29.47 -23.21
N LEU A 407 11.49 29.64 -21.89
CA LEU A 407 11.61 28.53 -20.93
C LEU A 407 10.42 27.57 -21.03
N LEU A 408 9.20 28.09 -21.25
CA LEU A 408 8.03 27.26 -21.48
C LEU A 408 8.18 26.41 -22.75
N ALA A 409 8.61 27.02 -23.86
CA ALA A 409 8.83 26.31 -25.11
C ALA A 409 9.91 25.22 -24.94
N LEU A 410 11.07 25.57 -24.38
CA LEU A 410 12.17 24.64 -24.15
C LEU A 410 11.76 23.49 -23.21
N GLY A 411 11.16 23.83 -22.06
CA GLY A 411 10.72 22.84 -21.08
C GLY A 411 9.63 21.93 -21.63
N SER A 412 8.68 22.46 -22.41
CA SER A 412 7.63 21.67 -23.07
C SER A 412 8.23 20.73 -24.11
N THR A 413 9.20 21.18 -24.91
CA THR A 413 9.88 20.32 -25.89
C THR A 413 10.57 19.13 -25.22
N VAL A 414 11.30 19.37 -24.12
CA VAL A 414 11.93 18.31 -23.31
C VAL A 414 10.89 17.35 -22.74
N ALA A 415 9.73 17.85 -22.34
CA ALA A 415 8.65 17.05 -21.80
C ALA A 415 7.93 16.21 -22.87
N VAL A 416 7.69 16.78 -24.05
CA VAL A 416 6.85 16.20 -25.11
C VAL A 416 7.60 15.15 -25.93
N ILE A 417 8.84 15.44 -26.37
CA ILE A 417 9.56 14.58 -27.35
C ILE A 417 9.65 13.12 -26.89
N PRO A 418 10.08 12.79 -25.66
CA PRO A 418 10.20 11.41 -25.23
C PRO A 418 8.86 10.66 -25.26
N PHE A 419 7.77 11.32 -24.85
CA PHE A 419 6.43 10.73 -24.78
C PHE A 419 5.78 10.60 -26.16
N ALA A 420 5.99 11.57 -27.05
CA ALA A 420 5.54 11.50 -28.44
C ALA A 420 6.23 10.36 -29.22
N LEU A 421 7.51 10.09 -28.92
CA LEU A 421 8.27 8.98 -29.50
C LEU A 421 8.00 7.63 -28.80
N GLY A 422 7.11 7.56 -27.82
CA GLY A 422 6.82 6.35 -27.03
C GLY A 422 7.90 5.94 -26.02
N LYS A 423 9.10 6.53 -26.09
CA LYS A 423 10.27 6.24 -25.23
C LYS A 423 10.18 6.84 -23.82
N GLY A 424 9.19 7.69 -23.56
CA GLY A 424 8.98 8.33 -22.27
C GLY A 424 8.23 7.47 -21.25
N THR A 425 7.63 6.36 -21.68
CA THR A 425 6.88 5.45 -20.81
C THR A 425 7.82 4.64 -19.90
N GLY A 426 7.37 4.29 -18.69
CA GLY A 426 8.19 3.58 -17.72
C GLY A 426 9.11 4.50 -16.91
N ALA A 427 10.34 4.74 -17.37
CA ALA A 427 11.38 5.35 -16.52
C ALA A 427 11.16 6.85 -16.23
N LEU A 428 10.57 7.61 -17.16
CA LEU A 428 10.35 9.06 -16.96
C LEU A 428 9.04 9.35 -16.23
N GLU A 429 8.09 8.42 -16.19
CA GLU A 429 6.78 8.61 -15.55
C GLU A 429 6.90 8.93 -14.04
N PRO A 430 7.69 8.18 -13.22
CA PRO A 430 7.92 8.55 -11.83
C PRO A 430 8.55 9.94 -11.66
N ILE A 431 9.42 10.35 -12.57
CA ILE A 431 10.09 11.66 -12.51
C ILE A 431 9.06 12.76 -12.72
N TRP A 432 8.23 12.66 -13.76
CA TRP A 432 7.18 13.65 -14.04
C TRP A 432 6.07 13.65 -12.98
N ALA A 433 5.70 12.49 -12.44
CA ALA A 433 4.78 12.41 -11.32
C ALA A 433 5.36 13.10 -10.06
N LEU A 434 6.64 12.89 -9.77
CA LEU A 434 7.35 13.59 -8.69
C LEU A 434 7.35 15.11 -8.92
N LEU A 435 7.67 15.56 -10.12
CA LEU A 435 7.65 16.98 -10.48
C LEU A 435 6.25 17.59 -10.35
N GLY A 436 5.22 16.88 -10.80
CA GLY A 436 3.82 17.28 -10.67
C GLY A 436 3.39 17.44 -9.22
N THR A 437 3.65 16.44 -8.37
CA THR A 437 3.31 16.51 -6.93
C THR A 437 4.00 17.67 -6.23
N ILE A 438 5.29 17.88 -6.49
CA ILE A 438 6.05 19.00 -5.92
C ILE A 438 5.47 20.34 -6.37
N MET A 439 5.22 20.49 -7.67
CA MET A 439 4.69 21.71 -8.27
C MET A 439 3.33 22.07 -7.68
N VAL A 440 2.41 21.11 -7.60
CA VAL A 440 1.03 21.35 -7.11
C VAL A 440 1.02 21.71 -5.64
N ALA A 441 1.72 20.95 -4.79
CA ALA A 441 1.80 21.25 -3.37
C ALA A 441 2.41 22.65 -3.12
N SER A 442 3.44 23.00 -3.89
CA SER A 442 4.11 24.31 -3.83
C SER A 442 3.21 25.45 -4.32
N LEU A 443 2.48 25.27 -5.43
CA LEU A 443 1.53 26.23 -5.96
C LEU A 443 0.38 26.50 -4.99
N SER A 444 -0.18 25.44 -4.39
CA SER A 444 -1.25 25.57 -3.40
C SER A 444 -0.78 26.29 -2.13
N GLY A 445 0.41 25.94 -1.61
CA GLY A 445 1.03 26.65 -0.50
C GLY A 445 1.31 28.13 -0.83
N MET A 446 1.81 28.40 -2.04
CA MET A 446 2.02 29.77 -2.54
C MET A 446 0.72 30.57 -2.62
N TYR A 447 -0.38 29.96 -3.07
CA TYR A 447 -1.69 30.60 -3.08
C TYR A 447 -2.12 31.03 -1.66
N VAL A 448 -1.98 30.14 -0.67
CA VAL A 448 -2.31 30.45 0.73
C VAL A 448 -1.48 31.62 1.25
N LEU A 449 -0.15 31.58 1.04
CA LEU A 449 0.75 32.66 1.46
C LEU A 449 0.44 33.99 0.77
N ALA A 450 0.17 33.96 -0.53
CA ALA A 450 -0.21 35.15 -1.29
C ALA A 450 -1.53 35.76 -0.80
N ARG A 451 -2.52 34.93 -0.43
CA ARG A 451 -3.79 35.41 0.16
C ARG A 451 -3.59 36.00 1.55
N GLY A 452 -2.79 35.35 2.40
CA GLY A 452 -2.44 35.88 3.71
C GLY A 452 -1.71 37.22 3.60
N ARG A 453 -0.78 37.34 2.65
CA ARG A 453 -0.07 38.59 2.37
C ARG A 453 -1.00 39.72 1.92
N LEU A 454 -1.92 39.44 1.01
CA LEU A 454 -2.91 40.42 0.55
C LEU A 454 -3.77 40.96 1.70
N GLU A 455 -4.19 40.11 2.64
CA GLU A 455 -4.96 40.56 3.81
C GLU A 455 -4.10 41.33 4.81
N PHE A 456 -2.85 40.94 4.99
CA PHE A 456 -1.89 41.67 5.81
C PHE A 456 -1.67 43.11 5.30
N ASP A 457 -1.55 43.27 3.97
CA ASP A 457 -1.25 44.55 3.33
C ASP A 457 -2.43 45.53 3.31
N LYS A 458 -3.67 45.06 3.52
CA LYS A 458 -4.85 45.95 3.64
C LYS A 458 -4.81 46.86 4.86
N LYS A 459 -3.93 46.59 5.83
CA LYS A 459 -3.75 47.36 7.09
C LYS A 459 -5.04 47.56 7.91
N GLN A 460 -6.05 46.72 7.73
CA GLN A 460 -7.31 46.78 8.47
C GLN A 460 -7.37 45.66 9.51
N GLU A 461 -7.33 46.02 10.79
CA GLU A 461 -7.59 45.06 11.86
C GLU A 461 -9.06 44.63 11.83
N SER A 462 -9.30 43.33 11.94
CA SER A 462 -10.65 42.77 11.90
C SER A 462 -10.86 41.69 12.96
N ARG A 463 -12.11 41.34 13.21
CA ARG A 463 -12.47 40.28 14.18
C ARG A 463 -11.91 38.93 13.70
N MET A 464 -11.40 38.12 14.64
CA MET A 464 -10.89 36.77 14.35
C MET A 464 -11.91 35.89 13.63
N MET A 465 -13.20 36.03 13.94
CA MET A 465 -14.27 35.31 13.24
C MET A 465 -14.29 35.59 11.72
N SER A 466 -14.05 36.83 11.32
CA SER A 466 -13.97 37.19 9.89
C SER A 466 -12.72 36.62 9.22
N GLY A 467 -11.64 36.41 9.99
CA GLY A 467 -10.43 35.71 9.57
C GLY A 467 -10.67 34.20 9.42
N TYR A 468 -11.42 33.60 10.35
CA TYR A 468 -11.83 32.20 10.31
C TYR A 468 -12.64 31.87 9.05
N LEU A 469 -13.71 32.63 8.76
CA LEU A 469 -14.54 32.42 7.57
C LEU A 469 -13.76 32.58 6.26
N LEU A 470 -12.85 33.57 6.20
CA LEU A 470 -11.97 33.73 5.05
C LEU A 470 -10.97 32.57 4.94
N GLY A 471 -10.44 32.13 6.09
CA GLY A 471 -9.55 30.97 6.20
C GLY A 471 -10.18 29.70 5.67
N ILE A 472 -11.46 29.44 5.96
CA ILE A 472 -12.22 28.31 5.38
C ILE A 472 -12.24 28.41 3.85
N ARG A 473 -12.59 29.58 3.29
CA ARG A 473 -12.63 29.76 1.82
C ARG A 473 -11.26 29.54 1.18
N VAL A 474 -10.20 30.05 1.81
CA VAL A 474 -8.82 29.85 1.35
C VAL A 474 -8.42 28.37 1.44
N LEU A 475 -8.78 27.68 2.53
CA LEU A 475 -8.55 26.26 2.70
C LEU A 475 -9.24 25.47 1.59
N LEU A 476 -10.55 25.65 1.39
CA LEU A 476 -11.32 24.94 0.38
C LEU A 476 -10.73 25.10 -1.03
N PHE A 477 -10.36 26.33 -1.40
CA PHE A 477 -9.75 26.58 -2.70
C PHE A 477 -8.34 25.96 -2.81
N SER A 478 -7.52 26.04 -1.76
CA SER A 478 -6.18 25.43 -1.74
C SER A 478 -6.24 23.90 -1.84
N VAL A 479 -7.22 23.27 -1.19
CA VAL A 479 -7.46 21.83 -1.26
C VAL A 479 -7.94 21.47 -2.66
N LEU A 480 -8.87 22.24 -3.24
CA LEU A 480 -9.32 22.01 -4.61
C LEU A 480 -8.15 22.09 -5.61
N MET A 481 -7.28 23.09 -5.50
CA MET A 481 -6.06 23.18 -6.31
C MET A 481 -5.17 21.94 -6.14
N SER A 482 -4.97 21.49 -4.90
CA SER A 482 -4.14 20.32 -4.60
C SER A 482 -4.76 19.01 -5.11
N VAL A 483 -6.07 18.83 -5.01
CA VAL A 483 -6.78 17.65 -5.51
C VAL A 483 -6.75 17.62 -7.05
N LEU A 484 -7.08 18.74 -7.71
CA LEU A 484 -7.03 18.82 -9.17
C LEU A 484 -5.61 18.61 -9.71
N GLY A 485 -4.60 19.13 -9.01
CA GLY A 485 -3.21 18.89 -9.37
C GLY A 485 -2.71 17.48 -9.04
N ALA A 486 -3.24 16.83 -7.99
CA ALA A 486 -2.95 15.42 -7.71
C ALA A 486 -3.46 14.49 -8.83
N LEU A 487 -4.45 14.94 -9.62
CA LEU A 487 -4.83 14.20 -10.83
C LEU A 487 -3.71 14.13 -11.87
N PHE A 488 -2.70 15.02 -11.82
CA PHE A 488 -1.54 14.95 -12.72
C PHE A 488 -0.72 13.70 -12.44
N GLU A 489 -0.36 13.43 -11.19
CA GLU A 489 0.36 12.18 -10.86
C GLU A 489 -0.49 10.94 -11.15
N VAL A 490 -1.80 11.00 -10.86
CA VAL A 490 -2.73 9.91 -11.18
C VAL A 490 -2.73 9.64 -12.67
N SER A 491 -2.85 10.67 -13.51
CA SER A 491 -2.87 10.50 -14.97
C SER A 491 -1.56 9.95 -15.55
N ILE A 492 -0.42 10.29 -14.93
CA ILE A 492 0.89 9.82 -15.37
C ILE A 492 1.13 8.36 -14.96
N LEU A 493 0.76 8.00 -13.74
CA LEU A 493 1.03 6.68 -13.14
C LEU A 493 -0.14 5.68 -13.23
N SER A 494 -1.29 6.07 -13.79
CA SER A 494 -2.44 5.16 -13.95
C SER A 494 -2.14 4.09 -15.01
N ASN A 495 -1.57 2.98 -14.56
CA ASN A 495 -1.28 1.77 -15.32
C ASN A 495 -1.43 0.56 -14.37
N SER A 496 -1.93 -0.57 -14.87
CA SER A 496 -2.06 -1.85 -14.16
C SER A 496 -0.83 -2.21 -13.32
N GLN A 497 0.39 -1.94 -13.80
CA GLN A 497 1.63 -2.20 -13.05
C GLN A 497 1.68 -1.48 -11.69
N TYR A 498 1.24 -0.22 -11.62
CA TYR A 498 1.20 0.56 -10.39
C TYR A 498 -0.04 0.22 -9.55
N MET A 499 -1.17 -0.08 -10.19
CA MET A 499 -2.42 -0.44 -9.51
C MET A 499 -2.32 -1.82 -8.82
N LEU A 500 -1.62 -2.78 -9.44
CA LEU A 500 -1.27 -4.08 -8.86
C LEU A 500 -0.13 -4.03 -7.84
N ASP A 501 0.47 -2.86 -7.60
CA ASP A 501 1.60 -2.67 -6.68
C ASP A 501 2.88 -3.43 -7.12
N MET A 502 3.01 -3.77 -8.41
CA MET A 502 4.23 -4.39 -8.96
C MET A 502 5.40 -3.40 -9.00
N ILE A 503 5.08 -2.12 -9.21
CA ILE A 503 6.01 -1.00 -9.13
C ILE A 503 5.45 0.02 -8.14
N THR A 504 6.23 0.33 -7.11
CA THR A 504 5.86 1.35 -6.13
C THR A 504 6.52 2.69 -6.47
N PHE A 505 5.78 3.79 -6.33
CA PHE A 505 6.36 5.13 -6.45
C PHE A 505 7.33 5.41 -5.29
N LYS A 506 8.64 5.44 -5.59
CA LYS A 506 9.69 5.66 -4.57
C LYS A 506 9.88 7.14 -4.19
N GLY A 507 9.31 8.06 -4.97
CA GLY A 507 9.48 9.51 -4.81
C GLY A 507 8.71 10.13 -3.65
N VAL A 508 7.90 9.37 -2.91
CA VAL A 508 6.99 9.88 -1.85
C VAL A 508 7.70 10.74 -0.80
N LYS A 509 8.90 10.33 -0.36
CA LYS A 509 9.66 11.11 0.65
C LYS A 509 10.12 12.45 0.09
N ILE A 510 10.56 12.48 -1.17
CA ILE A 510 11.04 13.71 -1.84
C ILE A 510 9.85 14.64 -2.11
N SER A 511 8.71 14.11 -2.58
CA SER A 511 7.50 14.90 -2.85
C SER A 511 6.92 15.56 -1.61
N GLN A 512 7.24 15.07 -0.41
CA GLN A 512 6.86 15.69 0.85
C GLN A 512 7.84 16.75 1.34
N LEU A 513 9.14 16.55 1.12
CA LEU A 513 10.19 17.43 1.64
C LEU A 513 10.38 18.69 0.78
N VAL A 514 10.40 18.54 -0.56
CA VAL A 514 10.71 19.66 -1.46
C VAL A 514 9.68 20.79 -1.37
N PRO A 515 8.35 20.55 -1.28
CA PRO A 515 7.38 21.63 -1.11
C PRO A 515 7.60 22.46 0.14
N ILE A 516 8.15 21.88 1.23
CA ILE A 516 8.48 22.64 2.44
C ILE A 516 9.56 23.68 2.11
N LEU A 517 10.59 23.29 1.36
CA LEU A 517 11.64 24.20 0.91
C LEU A 517 11.06 25.26 -0.04
N THR A 518 10.29 24.86 -1.04
CA THR A 518 9.72 25.79 -2.03
C THR A 518 8.75 26.78 -1.38
N VAL A 519 7.87 26.34 -0.49
CA VAL A 519 6.95 27.22 0.26
C VAL A 519 7.74 28.12 1.22
N GLY A 520 8.84 27.65 1.80
CA GLY A 520 9.77 28.48 2.57
C GLY A 520 10.39 29.61 1.73
N LEU A 521 10.86 29.31 0.51
CA LEU A 521 11.37 30.31 -0.44
C LEU A 521 10.29 31.32 -0.83
N VAL A 522 9.08 30.83 -1.12
CA VAL A 522 7.92 31.68 -1.44
C VAL A 522 7.55 32.57 -0.25
N TYR A 523 7.59 32.06 0.99
CA TYR A 523 7.36 32.86 2.18
C TYR A 523 8.36 34.01 2.27
N MET A 524 9.64 33.76 2.01
CA MET A 524 10.66 34.81 1.99
C MET A 524 10.43 35.83 0.87
N SER A 525 9.88 35.43 -0.28
CA SER A 525 9.56 36.38 -1.36
C SER A 525 8.41 37.31 -0.97
N TYR A 526 7.36 36.81 -0.31
CA TYR A 526 6.18 37.61 0.08
C TYR A 526 6.34 38.40 1.38
N PHE A 527 6.98 37.82 2.41
CA PHE A 527 7.08 38.41 3.75
C PHE A 527 8.49 38.88 4.10
N GLY A 528 9.52 38.57 3.30
CA GLY A 528 10.90 38.96 3.58
C GLY A 528 11.54 38.21 4.76
N VAL A 529 12.77 38.60 5.08
CA VAL A 529 13.56 38.04 6.17
C VAL A 529 13.79 39.11 7.24
N GLY A 530 13.15 38.93 8.41
CA GLY A 530 13.34 39.83 9.55
C GLY A 530 12.38 41.00 9.58
N LYS A 531 12.38 41.84 8.53
CA LYS A 531 11.38 42.90 8.32
C LYS A 531 10.47 42.53 7.16
N ILE A 532 9.20 42.85 7.33
CA ILE A 532 8.19 42.64 6.30
C ILE A 532 8.47 43.56 5.12
N LYS A 533 8.58 43.00 3.90
CA LYS A 533 8.83 43.76 2.67
C LYS A 533 7.76 44.80 2.40
N GLU A 534 8.10 45.82 1.61
CA GLU A 534 7.12 46.79 1.14
C GLU A 534 6.11 46.15 0.17
N MET A 535 4.93 46.76 0.08
CA MET A 535 3.83 46.26 -0.74
C MET A 535 4.23 46.26 -2.21
N GLY A 536 4.18 45.09 -2.87
CA GLY A 536 4.51 44.93 -4.29
C GLY A 536 5.92 44.43 -4.60
N ASP A 537 6.86 44.45 -3.64
CA ASP A 537 8.18 43.80 -3.80
C ASP A 537 8.08 42.32 -3.40
N HIS A 538 7.79 41.48 -4.39
CA HIS A 538 7.70 40.02 -4.23
C HIS A 538 8.93 39.29 -4.77
N THR A 539 10.06 40.00 -4.92
CA THR A 539 11.28 39.44 -5.51
C THR A 539 12.19 38.88 -4.42
N LEU A 540 12.64 37.64 -4.57
CA LEU A 540 13.69 37.11 -3.72
C LEU A 540 15.04 37.71 -4.15
N LYS A 541 15.71 38.45 -3.27
CA LYS A 541 17.06 38.99 -3.51
C LYS A 541 18.08 38.10 -2.81
N PHE A 542 19.28 37.96 -3.38
CA PHE A 542 20.36 37.16 -2.79
C PHE A 542 20.72 37.64 -1.36
N GLU A 543 20.61 38.94 -1.10
CA GLU A 543 20.78 39.54 0.22
C GLU A 543 19.79 39.03 1.26
N ASP A 544 18.55 38.67 0.87
CA ASP A 544 17.54 38.15 1.81
C ASP A 544 17.97 36.79 2.36
N THR A 545 18.57 35.93 1.51
CA THR A 545 19.13 34.63 1.91
C THR A 545 20.29 34.78 2.90
N LEU A 546 21.20 35.72 2.66
CA LEU A 546 22.31 36.02 3.58
C LEU A 546 21.80 36.60 4.92
N ARG A 547 20.76 37.45 4.88
CA ARG A 547 20.11 37.97 6.10
C ARG A 547 19.44 36.89 6.93
N LEU A 548 18.96 35.79 6.31
CA LEU A 548 18.35 34.68 7.03
C LEU A 548 19.41 33.91 7.81
N LEU A 549 20.54 33.62 7.16
CA LEU A 549 21.67 32.93 7.76
C LEU A 549 22.26 33.71 8.96
N ASN A 550 22.21 35.05 8.89
CA ASN A 550 22.72 35.92 9.96
C ASN A 550 21.65 36.38 10.97
N LYS A 551 20.44 35.81 10.96
CA LYS A 551 19.35 36.24 11.84
C LYS A 551 19.44 35.58 13.21
N ASN A 552 19.31 36.38 14.27
CA ASN A 552 19.17 35.86 15.63
C ASN A 552 17.87 35.04 15.77
N ILE A 553 18.03 33.73 15.98
CA ILE A 553 16.92 32.81 16.28
C ILE A 553 16.70 32.81 17.79
N LYS A 554 15.46 33.05 18.25
CA LYS A 554 15.14 33.00 19.68
C LYS A 554 15.18 31.56 20.18
N VAL A 555 15.66 31.33 21.40
CA VAL A 555 15.77 29.98 22.00
C VAL A 555 14.45 29.21 21.94
N TRP A 556 13.31 29.86 22.21
CA TRP A 556 12.00 29.20 22.13
C TRP A 556 11.64 28.72 20.71
N GLN A 557 12.13 29.40 19.66
CA GLN A 557 11.91 28.98 18.27
C GLN A 557 12.71 27.72 17.95
N ILE A 558 13.95 27.63 18.47
CA ILE A 558 14.78 26.43 18.35
C ILE A 558 14.16 25.28 19.15
N LEU A 559 13.69 25.52 20.38
CA LEU A 559 13.01 24.50 21.18
C LEU A 559 11.74 24.00 20.48
N LEU A 560 10.93 24.89 19.92
CA LEU A 560 9.73 24.53 19.16
C LEU A 560 10.08 23.74 17.89
N LEU A 561 11.10 24.16 17.13
CA LEU A 561 11.60 23.42 15.97
C LEU A 561 12.17 22.06 16.36
N GLY A 562 12.89 21.97 17.48
CA GLY A 562 13.44 20.73 18.03
C GLY A 562 12.33 19.77 18.44
N ILE A 563 11.29 20.24 19.12
CA ILE A 563 10.10 19.44 19.44
C ILE A 563 9.41 18.98 18.16
N LEU A 564 9.18 19.86 17.19
CA LEU A 564 8.57 19.50 15.90
C LEU A 564 9.43 18.49 15.12
N ALA A 565 10.76 18.61 15.18
CA ALA A 565 11.70 17.69 14.55
C ALA A 565 11.71 16.32 15.24
N ILE A 566 11.71 16.27 16.57
CA ILE A 566 11.59 15.02 17.35
C ILE A 566 10.26 14.35 17.07
N VAL A 567 9.16 15.09 17.10
CA VAL A 567 7.83 14.58 16.75
C VAL A 567 7.82 14.07 15.31
N GLY A 568 8.36 14.84 14.37
CA GLY A 568 8.53 14.45 12.97
C GLY A 568 9.36 13.18 12.80
N LEU A 569 10.50 13.07 13.50
CA LEU A 569 11.38 11.90 13.51
C LEU A 569 10.69 10.67 14.09
N ILE A 570 9.97 10.80 15.20
CA ILE A 570 9.14 9.73 15.77
C ILE A 570 8.09 9.30 14.75
N PHE A 571 7.41 10.23 14.09
CA PHE A 571 6.43 9.91 13.04
C PHE A 571 7.05 9.27 11.79
N MET A 572 8.31 9.60 11.44
CA MET A 572 9.03 8.96 10.33
C MET A 572 9.57 7.58 10.72
N ALA A 573 10.13 7.44 11.92
CA ALA A 573 10.61 6.17 12.47
C ALA A 573 9.46 5.16 12.60
N ARG A 574 8.26 5.63 13.01
CA ARG A 574 7.00 4.86 13.00
C ARG A 574 6.50 4.43 11.61
N SER A 575 7.04 5.01 10.53
CA SER A 575 6.69 4.59 9.16
C SER A 575 7.53 3.41 8.65
N GLY A 576 8.56 3.01 9.41
CA GLY A 576 9.40 1.84 9.15
C GLY A 576 8.80 0.54 9.70
N ASN A 577 9.22 -0.59 9.14
CA ASN A 577 8.52 -1.88 9.21
C ASN A 577 8.59 -2.63 10.57
N THR A 578 9.17 -2.03 11.61
CA THR A 578 9.38 -2.64 12.94
C THR A 578 9.65 -1.56 13.99
N SER A 579 8.67 -0.73 14.31
CA SER A 579 8.80 0.20 15.45
C SER A 579 8.04 -0.38 16.65
N ASP A 580 8.75 -0.82 17.68
CA ASP A 580 8.21 -1.35 18.95
C ASP A 580 7.45 -0.31 19.80
N VAL A 581 7.31 0.92 19.28
CA VAL A 581 6.58 1.99 19.95
C VAL A 581 5.08 1.82 19.69
N LYS A 582 4.39 1.14 20.62
CA LYS A 582 2.93 0.98 20.59
C LYS A 582 2.25 2.37 20.50
N PRO A 583 1.30 2.58 19.56
CA PRO A 583 0.50 3.79 19.54
C PRO A 583 -0.25 3.94 20.87
N SER A 584 -0.48 5.18 21.31
CA SER A 584 -1.31 5.39 22.50
C SER A 584 -2.72 4.83 22.28
N THR A 585 -3.33 4.30 23.33
CA THR A 585 -4.71 3.78 23.31
C THR A 585 -5.69 4.82 22.76
N PHE A 586 -5.52 6.10 23.12
CA PHE A 586 -6.31 7.20 22.59
C PHE A 586 -6.15 7.38 21.07
N GLU A 587 -4.91 7.29 20.55
CA GLU A 587 -4.64 7.38 19.11
C GLU A 587 -5.32 6.23 18.34
N LEU A 588 -5.32 5.01 18.90
CA LEU A 588 -5.98 3.84 18.31
C LEU A 588 -7.50 4.01 18.29
N LEU A 589 -8.11 4.38 19.43
CA LEU A 589 -9.54 4.63 19.53
C LEU A 589 -10.00 5.72 18.57
N MET A 590 -9.26 6.84 18.50
CA MET A 590 -9.57 7.91 17.56
C MET A 590 -9.47 7.44 16.09
N ARG A 591 -8.48 6.61 15.76
CA ARG A 591 -8.34 6.03 14.41
C ARG A 591 -9.51 5.11 14.07
N ASN A 592 -9.93 4.26 14.99
CA ASN A 592 -11.04 3.34 14.79
C ASN A 592 -12.38 4.08 14.69
N PHE A 593 -12.59 5.10 15.53
CA PHE A 593 -13.74 6.02 15.42
C PHE A 593 -13.81 6.66 14.03
N MET A 594 -12.70 7.22 13.56
CA MET A 594 -12.61 7.84 12.24
C MET A 594 -12.84 6.83 11.10
N GLU A 595 -12.36 5.60 11.22
CA GLU A 595 -12.55 4.56 10.20
C GLU A 595 -14.00 4.07 10.11
N HIS A 596 -14.74 4.09 11.22
CA HIS A 596 -16.15 3.71 11.24
C HIS A 596 -17.08 4.79 10.67
N HIS A 597 -16.79 6.07 10.94
CA HIS A 597 -17.68 7.18 10.58
C HIS A 597 -17.39 7.78 9.19
N PHE A 598 -16.16 7.70 8.69
CA PHE A 598 -15.79 8.23 7.38
C PHE A 598 -15.63 7.12 6.34
N ILE A 599 -15.89 7.45 5.07
CA ILE A 599 -15.69 6.54 3.93
C ILE A 599 -14.25 6.01 3.89
N ALA A 600 -13.28 6.87 4.15
CA ALA A 600 -11.88 6.53 4.28
C ALA A 600 -11.26 7.27 5.46
N ARG A 601 -10.45 6.57 6.27
CA ARG A 601 -9.84 7.10 7.49
C ARG A 601 -9.01 8.38 7.20
N PRO A 602 -9.41 9.55 7.73
CA PRO A 602 -8.64 10.78 7.64
C PRO A 602 -7.24 10.67 8.27
N ARG A 603 -6.23 11.33 7.69
CA ARG A 603 -4.88 11.36 8.26
C ARG A 603 -4.79 12.41 9.37
N THR A 604 -4.33 11.97 10.54
CA THR A 604 -4.14 12.82 11.72
C THR A 604 -3.25 14.04 11.45
N LYS A 605 -2.21 13.89 10.61
CA LYS A 605 -1.32 15.00 10.22
C LYS A 605 -2.05 16.13 9.49
N SER A 606 -3.04 15.84 8.64
CA SER A 606 -3.86 16.87 7.99
C SER A 606 -4.75 17.61 8.99
N ILE A 607 -5.38 16.86 9.88
CA ILE A 607 -6.45 17.34 10.78
C ILE A 607 -5.94 18.16 11.96
N PHE A 608 -4.71 17.91 12.41
CA PHE A 608 -4.13 18.59 13.57
C PHE A 608 -2.99 19.55 13.23
N LEU A 609 -2.36 19.42 12.06
CA LEU A 609 -1.22 20.26 11.68
C LEU A 609 -1.42 20.95 10.33
N GLY A 610 -1.83 20.24 9.29
CA GLY A 610 -1.88 20.77 7.92
C GLY A 610 -2.96 21.83 7.70
N PHE A 611 -4.22 21.40 7.58
CA PHE A 611 -5.33 22.25 7.14
C PHE A 611 -5.81 23.28 8.17
N PRO A 612 -5.89 22.99 9.49
CA PRO A 612 -6.27 23.99 10.49
C PRO A 612 -5.32 25.20 10.48
N THR A 613 -4.05 24.96 10.17
CA THR A 613 -3.02 25.98 10.11
C THR A 613 -3.23 26.96 8.96
N VAL A 614 -3.85 26.54 7.85
CA VAL A 614 -4.29 27.46 6.78
C VAL A 614 -5.28 28.47 7.35
N ILE A 615 -6.29 27.99 8.09
CA ILE A 615 -7.32 28.84 8.68
C ILE A 615 -6.71 29.80 9.70
N LEU A 616 -5.87 29.28 10.61
CA LEU A 616 -5.18 30.06 11.63
C LEU A 616 -4.26 31.12 11.00
N PHE A 617 -3.48 30.76 9.98
CA PHE A 617 -2.57 31.68 9.29
C PHE A 617 -3.33 32.85 8.67
N ILE A 618 -4.43 32.60 7.96
CA ILE A 618 -5.24 33.66 7.36
C ILE A 618 -5.86 34.56 8.44
N ALA A 619 -6.35 33.97 9.54
CA ALA A 619 -6.90 34.74 10.66
C ALA A 619 -5.86 35.66 11.30
N LEU A 620 -4.66 35.16 11.59
CA LEU A 620 -3.57 35.93 12.18
C LEU A 620 -3.02 36.99 11.21
N ALA A 621 -2.85 36.64 9.92
CA ALA A 621 -2.38 37.56 8.89
C ALA A 621 -3.33 38.76 8.73
N LYS A 622 -4.64 38.50 8.74
CA LYS A 622 -5.67 39.55 8.67
C LYS A 622 -5.72 40.42 9.93
N GLN A 623 -5.36 39.87 11.09
CA GLN A 623 -5.23 40.65 12.33
C GLN A 623 -3.88 41.32 12.50
N ARG A 624 -2.88 40.99 11.67
CA ARG A 624 -1.49 41.45 11.79
C ARG A 624 -0.90 41.18 13.18
N ARG A 625 -1.22 40.01 13.76
CA ARG A 625 -0.72 39.59 15.08
C ARG A 625 0.14 38.33 14.95
N LEU A 626 1.10 38.20 15.87
CA LEU A 626 1.97 37.02 16.00
C LEU A 626 2.76 36.68 14.72
N GLU A 627 3.28 37.70 14.03
CA GLU A 627 4.05 37.57 12.79
C GLU A 627 5.24 36.60 12.91
N SER A 628 5.83 36.46 14.11
CA SER A 628 6.91 35.51 14.39
C SER A 628 6.51 34.04 14.19
N LEU A 629 5.21 33.72 14.16
CA LEU A 629 4.71 32.36 13.93
C LEU A 629 4.53 32.06 12.44
N TYR A 630 4.44 33.07 11.57
CA TYR A 630 4.13 32.84 10.14
C TYR A 630 5.10 31.88 9.42
N PRO A 631 6.43 31.88 9.68
CA PRO A 631 7.33 30.89 9.07
C PRO A 631 6.98 29.45 9.46
N ILE A 632 6.60 29.22 10.72
CA ILE A 632 6.25 27.90 11.23
C ILE A 632 4.91 27.45 10.63
N LEU A 633 3.95 28.37 10.53
CA LEU A 633 2.66 28.10 9.88
C LEU A 633 2.85 27.82 8.38
N ALA A 634 3.78 28.50 7.70
CA ALA A 634 4.10 28.22 6.30
C ALA A 634 4.62 26.80 6.08
N ILE A 635 5.49 26.30 6.98
CA ILE A 635 5.97 24.91 6.97
C ILE A 635 4.79 23.94 7.19
N ALA A 636 3.94 24.19 8.19
CA ALA A 636 2.77 23.35 8.47
C ALA A 636 1.77 23.33 7.30
N ILE A 637 1.55 24.47 6.62
CA ILE A 637 0.74 24.56 5.39
C ILE A 637 1.35 23.66 4.30
N ALA A 638 2.67 23.72 4.09
CA ALA A 638 3.35 22.89 3.09
C ALA A 638 3.17 21.39 3.38
N ILE A 639 3.28 20.98 4.65
CA ILE A 639 3.03 19.60 5.10
C ILE A 639 1.59 19.18 4.81
N GLY A 640 0.61 20.06 5.05
CA GLY A 640 -0.79 19.80 4.73
C GLY A 640 -1.02 19.58 3.23
N GLN A 641 -0.49 20.47 2.39
CA GLN A 641 -0.66 20.38 0.94
C GLN A 641 0.08 19.17 0.34
N SER A 642 1.28 18.85 0.83
CA SER A 642 2.01 17.66 0.38
C SER A 642 1.37 16.35 0.86
N ASN A 643 0.65 16.35 1.99
CA ASN A 643 -0.07 15.17 2.44
C ASN A 643 -1.26 14.80 1.53
N ILE A 644 -1.88 15.78 0.85
CA ILE A 644 -2.88 15.51 -0.20
C ILE A 644 -2.21 14.73 -1.33
N GLN A 645 -1.08 15.20 -1.85
CA GLN A 645 -0.35 14.49 -2.92
C GLN A 645 0.01 13.07 -2.47
N ASN A 646 0.54 12.90 -1.26
CA ASN A 646 0.82 11.58 -0.70
C ASN A 646 -0.43 10.67 -0.54
N THR A 647 -1.64 11.21 -0.52
CA THR A 647 -2.87 10.39 -0.57
C THR A 647 -3.02 9.75 -1.94
N PHE A 648 -2.81 10.52 -3.01
CA PHE A 648 -3.00 10.09 -4.40
C PHE A 648 -1.77 9.36 -4.98
N SER A 649 -0.57 9.57 -4.44
CA SER A 649 0.64 8.81 -4.83
C SER A 649 0.56 7.30 -4.55
N HIS A 650 -0.38 6.85 -3.70
CA HIS A 650 -0.67 5.43 -3.51
C HIS A 650 -1.64 4.94 -4.59
N ILE A 651 -1.13 4.74 -5.81
CA ILE A 651 -1.93 4.41 -7.01
C ILE A 651 -2.77 3.14 -6.86
N ARG A 652 -2.36 2.17 -6.03
CA ARG A 652 -3.17 0.99 -5.71
C ARG A 652 -4.49 1.29 -4.98
N THR A 653 -4.61 2.44 -4.33
CA THR A 653 -5.84 2.83 -3.63
C THR A 653 -6.84 3.40 -4.63
N PRO A 654 -8.10 2.91 -4.67
CA PRO A 654 -9.14 3.46 -5.52
C PRO A 654 -9.29 4.98 -5.39
N LEU A 655 -9.56 5.66 -6.51
CA LEU A 655 -9.57 7.12 -6.59
C LEU A 655 -10.64 7.74 -5.69
N TYR A 656 -11.83 7.15 -5.64
CA TYR A 656 -12.94 7.65 -4.82
C TYR A 656 -12.60 7.63 -3.31
N LEU A 657 -11.82 6.66 -2.85
CA LEU A 657 -11.37 6.59 -1.45
C LEU A 657 -10.37 7.70 -1.13
N SER A 658 -9.46 7.99 -2.06
CA SER A 658 -8.51 9.10 -1.92
C SER A 658 -9.23 10.45 -1.81
N ILE A 659 -10.27 10.67 -2.63
CA ILE A 659 -11.13 11.87 -2.56
C ILE A 659 -11.93 11.89 -1.24
N GLY A 660 -12.55 10.77 -0.86
CA GLY A 660 -13.30 10.65 0.39
C GLY A 660 -12.46 10.93 1.63
N ARG A 661 -11.20 10.46 1.63
CA ARG A 661 -10.22 10.72 2.70
C ARG A 661 -9.94 12.22 2.85
N VAL A 662 -9.60 12.91 1.76
CA VAL A 662 -9.33 14.36 1.79
C VAL A 662 -10.57 15.13 2.19
N SER A 663 -11.76 14.71 1.75
CA SER A 663 -13.03 15.34 2.13
C SER A 663 -13.28 15.25 3.64
N GLY A 664 -13.08 14.06 4.24
CA GLY A 664 -13.18 13.89 5.69
C GLY A 664 -12.14 14.70 6.47
N GLU A 665 -10.90 14.79 5.94
CA GLU A 665 -9.85 15.63 6.51
C GLU A 665 -10.24 17.11 6.53
N VAL A 666 -10.85 17.63 5.46
CA VAL A 666 -11.32 19.03 5.40
C VAL A 666 -12.40 19.31 6.44
N VAL A 667 -13.42 18.46 6.55
CA VAL A 667 -14.54 18.64 7.49
C VAL A 667 -14.03 18.72 8.93
N LEU A 668 -13.19 17.77 9.34
CA LEU A 668 -12.61 17.77 10.68
C LEU A 668 -11.67 18.96 10.90
N SER A 669 -10.95 19.39 9.86
CA SER A 669 -10.02 20.51 9.95
C SER A 669 -10.69 21.87 10.10
N ILE A 670 -11.93 22.03 9.61
CA ILE A 670 -12.72 23.24 9.84
C ILE A 670 -13.06 23.37 11.33
N LEU A 671 -13.40 22.25 11.99
CA LEU A 671 -13.67 22.20 13.43
C LEU A 671 -12.40 22.46 14.25
N THR A 672 -11.32 21.73 14.01
CA THR A 672 -10.05 21.91 14.75
C THR A 672 -9.43 23.28 14.47
N GLY A 673 -9.56 23.81 13.24
CA GLY A 673 -9.17 25.19 12.92
C GLY A 673 -9.96 26.24 13.69
N GLY A 674 -11.26 25.99 13.95
CA GLY A 674 -12.08 26.85 14.80
C GLY A 674 -11.57 26.87 16.24
N ILE A 675 -11.23 25.70 16.79
CA ILE A 675 -10.63 25.56 18.12
C ILE A 675 -9.29 26.32 18.19
N PHE A 676 -8.43 26.18 17.17
CA PHE A 676 -7.15 26.90 17.11
C PHE A 676 -7.37 28.41 17.10
N VAL A 677 -8.22 28.93 16.21
CA VAL A 677 -8.51 30.36 16.16
C VAL A 677 -9.07 30.85 17.50
N TRP A 678 -9.97 30.10 18.15
CA TRP A 678 -10.53 30.46 19.46
C TRP A 678 -9.47 30.51 20.56
N LEU A 679 -8.58 29.51 20.65
CA LEU A 679 -7.48 29.48 21.62
C LEU A 679 -6.54 30.68 21.44
N PHE A 680 -6.16 30.97 20.19
CA PHE A 680 -5.32 32.13 19.87
C PHE A 680 -6.04 33.45 20.15
N ALA A 681 -7.35 33.56 19.90
CA ALA A 681 -8.15 34.72 20.26
C ALA A 681 -8.08 35.01 21.76
N LYS A 682 -8.28 33.97 22.58
CA LYS A 682 -8.23 34.07 24.04
C LYS A 682 -6.84 34.42 24.54
N GLY A 683 -5.80 33.80 23.97
CA GLY A 683 -4.40 34.10 24.30
C GLY A 683 -4.02 35.55 23.99
N ILE A 684 -4.40 36.06 22.82
CA ILE A 684 -4.15 37.47 22.44
C ILE A 684 -4.92 38.42 23.37
N ALA A 685 -6.20 38.15 23.64
CA ALA A 685 -7.00 38.97 24.56
C ALA A 685 -6.41 39.01 25.98
N PHE A 686 -5.89 37.87 26.47
CA PHE A 686 -5.23 37.79 27.77
C PHE A 686 -3.91 38.60 27.79
N ALA A 687 -3.09 38.48 26.75
CA ALA A 687 -1.84 39.24 26.63
C ALA A 687 -2.09 40.76 26.56
N ASP A 688 -3.09 41.18 25.77
CA ASP A 688 -3.49 42.58 25.65
C ASP A 688 -4.02 43.13 26.99
N LYS A 689 -4.78 42.33 27.76
CA LYS A 689 -5.24 42.69 29.11
C LYS A 689 -4.08 42.87 30.08
N LYS A 690 -3.09 41.96 30.06
CA LYS A 690 -1.91 42.02 30.93
C LYS A 690 -1.01 43.22 30.63
N LYS A 691 -0.86 43.58 29.34
CA LYS A 691 -0.11 44.77 28.93
C LYS A 691 -0.77 46.06 29.44
N LYS A 692 -2.10 46.17 29.30
CA LYS A 692 -2.88 47.29 29.85
C LYS A 692 -2.88 47.38 31.38
N SER A 693 -2.80 46.26 32.09
CA SER A 693 -2.68 46.26 33.56
C SER A 693 -1.27 46.55 34.05
N GLY A 694 -0.23 46.21 33.29
CA GLY A 694 1.17 46.54 33.60
C GLY A 694 1.51 48.02 33.38
N GLU A 695 0.87 48.67 32.41
CA GLU A 695 1.00 50.13 32.16
C GLU A 695 0.28 51.00 33.22
N ARG A 696 -0.50 50.42 34.14
CA ARG A 696 -1.13 51.15 35.26
C ARG A 696 -0.27 51.25 36.54
N TYR A 697 0.91 50.63 36.54
CA TYR A 697 1.83 50.61 37.69
C TYR A 697 3.23 51.17 37.36
N VAL A 698 3.34 51.98 36.30
CA VAL A 698 4.57 52.74 35.95
C VAL A 698 4.28 54.22 36.02
#